data_AF-A0A819XB20-F1
#
_entry.id   AF-A0A819XB20-F1
#
_cell.length_a   1.000
_cell.length_b   1.000
_cell.length_c   1.000
_cell.angle_alpha   90.00
_cell.angle_beta   90.00
_cell.angle_gamma   90.00
#
_symmetry.space_group_name_H-M   'P 1'
#
loop_
_entity.id
_entity.type
_entity.pdbx_description
1 polymer ?
#
loop_
_entity_poly.entity_id
_entity_poly.type
_entity_poly.pdbx_seq_one_letter_code
_entity_poly.pdbx_strand_id
1 'polypeptide(L)'
;MSTFATNFFTCMHVRTVTWYYLLPSTPQSLRGTWKGDRATLTWQTVDGIYRYEVFYRPTGPHKNVKWSSQDSWGSAMVKMDVDTGLHYEAYVVAKNRFGSSSRSSTINGCARAPEPAQFTVVCDTTKPSLSLKWNAVSCSAGYIIKRKSAIESNFHVIKTINNSSITQSQDTNIIYGMSYTYIVVSLDCSGESDSSLSVIVCRRVPVPNHFVASTPKGLSATVLLNWEAVPNSTAYHIYRRRADDSIYQKPILLTALRNPNANSYLDRTAINNVKYTYTIASEDSAGVSSQSTSVDGMAALTAPNNFSAEPVYGTNCIILSWTEVAGALGYRIWRSGGQPSFEKEIGLLSHEYSTKYVDREAKHEIAYNYTVETFDKNTKYGPKSNCIMAIVSKIMPPSERLKIEQKATAPIMIDVRFGDLITENVDAIVVCLSSDQLKNKILNAAGHSVSFTFADAHRRDTNGCFKVSGGLLPCKNIIFVPWKGPTESLNISEQSIRTFVAISLQCAQQHECLTVAFPAVGCGGLGYDVHTVAKVMVSEAYKQKKANNQTSMEGSTIPSTWKKTNGIYNLRIDVPINSSEEQAVLLDFHRTMPNYDSNSRIIRIERVQNERWFRQYQIHKSEFHRRLQHDTEQRLFHGCADGETAVKSIIEYGFNRSLAGTKHGTVYGLGVYFSSKASESHSYTKPSNSISMGERYMFVCKVLVGKTTQGNANMPTCPAGYDSTGNGSTIYVIYHDVQVYAEYLIIYQ
;
A
#
# COMPACT_ATOMS: atom_id res chain seq x y z
N MET A 1 36.02 96.97 49.25
CA MET A 1 35.73 97.31 50.66
C MET A 1 35.50 95.98 51.36
N SER A 2 36.53 95.41 51.99
CA SER A 2 36.90 95.69 53.41
C SER A 2 35.79 95.15 54.34
N THR A 3 36.02 94.42 55.42
CA THR A 3 37.19 94.06 56.24
C THR A 3 36.59 93.29 57.42
N PHE A 4 37.30 92.27 57.92
CA PHE A 4 37.47 91.92 59.34
C PHE A 4 36.25 91.78 60.29
N ALA A 5 36.15 90.59 60.92
CA ALA A 5 36.48 90.40 62.35
C ALA A 5 36.38 88.90 62.71
N THR A 6 37.48 88.15 62.88
CA THR A 6 38.28 87.86 64.10
C THR A 6 37.58 87.20 65.31
N ASN A 7 38.24 86.13 65.79
CA ASN A 7 38.23 85.48 67.12
C ASN A 7 37.21 84.31 67.29
N PHE A 8 37.55 83.07 67.67
CA PHE A 8 38.66 82.54 68.46
C PHE A 8 39.13 81.17 67.92
N PHE A 9 40.45 80.99 67.77
CA PHE A 9 41.09 79.68 67.71
C PHE A 9 41.31 79.17 69.14
N THR A 10 40.60 78.13 69.55
CA THR A 10 41.04 77.30 70.68
C THR A 10 42.16 76.38 70.19
N CYS A 11 43.38 76.78 70.54
CA CYS A 11 44.60 76.00 70.45
C CYS A 11 44.42 74.66 71.19
N MET A 12 44.38 73.56 70.46
CA MET A 12 44.60 72.23 71.05
C MET A 12 46.10 72.09 71.28
N HIS A 13 46.48 72.13 72.56
CA HIS A 13 47.84 71.84 73.04
C HIS A 13 48.28 70.44 72.57
N VAL A 14 49.15 70.37 71.56
CA VAL A 14 49.96 69.16 71.35
C VAL A 14 51.10 69.24 72.37
N ARG A 15 50.92 68.51 73.48
CA ARG A 15 51.98 68.20 74.42
C ARG A 15 53.13 67.55 73.65
N THR A 16 54.35 68.07 73.82
CA THR A 16 55.64 67.37 73.64
C THR A 16 55.60 66.12 72.78
N VAL A 17 56.06 66.21 71.52
CA VAL A 17 56.47 65.03 70.76
C VAL A 17 57.79 64.53 71.36
N THR A 18 57.69 63.76 72.42
CA THR A 18 58.75 62.84 72.82
C THR A 18 58.87 61.83 71.68
N TRP A 19 59.95 61.90 70.91
CA TRP A 19 60.33 60.80 70.02
C TRP A 19 60.71 59.61 70.91
N TYR A 20 59.71 58.87 71.38
CA TYR A 20 59.98 57.55 71.90
C TYR A 20 60.57 56.73 70.75
N TYR A 21 61.68 56.05 71.02
CA TYR A 21 62.25 55.00 70.19
C TYR A 21 61.26 53.82 70.12
N LEU A 22 60.10 54.03 69.51
CA LEU A 22 59.04 53.04 69.43
C LEU A 22 59.30 52.13 68.23
N LEU A 23 59.44 50.85 68.54
CA LEU A 23 59.32 49.80 67.54
C LEU A 23 57.93 49.87 66.89
N PRO A 24 57.77 49.45 65.62
CA PRO A 24 56.47 49.46 64.95
C PRO A 24 55.45 48.58 65.69
N SER A 25 54.16 48.90 65.57
CA SER A 25 53.09 48.02 66.06
C SER A 25 53.07 46.71 65.26
N THR A 26 52.71 45.61 65.94
CA THR A 26 52.55 44.29 65.31
C THR A 26 51.54 44.34 64.17
N PRO A 27 51.87 43.86 62.95
CA PRO A 27 50.91 43.76 61.87
C PRO A 27 49.72 42.87 62.25
N GLN A 28 48.50 43.36 61.98
CA GLN A 28 47.24 42.66 62.31
C GLN A 28 46.52 42.19 61.05
N SER A 29 45.51 41.32 61.24
CA SER A 29 44.64 40.80 60.18
C SER A 29 45.39 40.10 59.04
N LEU A 30 46.49 39.40 59.35
CA LEU A 30 47.22 38.60 58.37
C LEU A 30 46.30 37.52 57.78
N ARG A 31 46.16 37.53 56.45
CA ARG A 31 45.39 36.57 55.65
C ARG A 31 46.24 36.12 54.48
N GLY A 32 46.01 34.91 54.00
CA GLY A 32 46.68 34.40 52.81
C GLY A 32 45.74 33.70 51.84
N THR A 33 46.19 33.57 50.61
CA THR A 33 45.67 32.65 49.61
C THR A 33 46.84 31.83 49.06
N TRP A 34 46.67 30.52 48.92
CA TRP A 34 47.71 29.58 48.48
C TRP A 34 47.14 28.80 47.30
N LYS A 35 47.68 29.02 46.09
CA LYS A 35 47.16 28.41 44.87
C LYS A 35 48.30 28.11 43.90
N GLY A 36 48.43 26.85 43.51
CA GLY A 36 49.53 26.40 42.67
C GLY A 36 50.88 26.71 43.31
N ASP A 37 51.81 27.23 42.53
CA ASP A 37 53.17 27.57 42.95
C ASP A 37 53.28 28.93 43.66
N ARG A 38 52.15 29.56 44.03
CA ARG A 38 52.13 30.91 44.60
C ARG A 38 51.26 31.02 45.84
N ALA A 39 51.76 31.79 46.81
CA ALA A 39 50.97 32.28 47.93
C ALA A 39 50.98 33.81 47.98
N THR A 40 49.80 34.40 48.17
CA THR A 40 49.62 35.86 48.35
C THR A 40 49.20 36.11 49.78
N LEU A 41 50.00 36.85 50.54
CA LEU A 41 49.66 37.26 51.90
C LEU A 41 49.32 38.74 51.93
N THR A 42 48.34 39.11 52.75
CA THR A 42 47.88 40.49 52.95
C THR A 42 47.65 40.74 54.44
N TRP A 43 47.89 41.97 54.89
CA TRP A 43 47.69 42.40 56.28
C TRP A 43 47.31 43.88 56.32
N GLN A 44 47.00 44.40 57.51
CA GLN A 44 46.74 45.83 57.69
C GLN A 44 48.04 46.64 57.71
N THR A 45 48.02 47.83 57.12
CA THR A 45 49.17 48.74 57.09
C THR A 45 49.53 49.23 58.50
N VAL A 46 50.82 49.31 58.79
CA VAL A 46 51.43 49.85 60.00
C VAL A 46 52.13 51.17 59.65
N ASP A 47 51.85 52.23 60.41
CA ASP A 47 52.45 53.54 60.19
C ASP A 47 53.93 53.60 60.62
N GLY A 48 54.71 54.47 59.96
CA GLY A 48 56.09 54.80 60.39
C GLY A 48 57.14 53.71 60.11
N ILE A 49 56.86 52.79 59.19
CA ILE A 49 57.77 51.71 58.76
C ILE A 49 58.44 52.04 57.43
N TYR A 50 59.54 51.34 57.11
CA TYR A 50 60.11 51.36 55.76
C TYR A 50 59.86 50.05 54.97
N ARG A 51 59.63 48.93 55.65
CA ARG A 51 59.27 47.65 55.02
C ARG A 51 58.60 46.67 55.99
N TYR A 52 57.97 45.65 55.42
CA TYR A 52 57.65 44.41 56.11
C TYR A 52 58.66 43.32 55.74
N GLU A 53 58.88 42.37 56.64
CA GLU A 53 59.61 41.15 56.37
C GLU A 53 58.69 39.97 56.70
N VAL A 54 58.42 39.15 55.68
CA VAL A 54 57.52 38.00 55.78
C VAL A 54 58.35 36.75 55.91
N PHE A 55 58.11 35.99 56.97
CA PHE A 55 58.75 34.70 57.22
C PHE A 55 57.80 33.57 56.86
N TYR A 56 58.28 32.58 56.12
CA TYR A 56 57.51 31.40 55.73
C TYR A 56 58.37 30.14 55.69
N ARG A 57 57.77 28.98 55.92
CA ARG A 57 58.43 27.68 55.72
C ARG A 57 57.41 26.56 55.45
N PRO A 58 57.81 25.50 54.75
CA PRO A 58 56.98 24.31 54.64
C PRO A 58 56.91 23.55 55.98
N THR A 59 55.76 22.94 56.26
CA THR A 59 55.47 22.10 57.40
C THR A 59 55.18 20.67 56.91
N GLY A 60 55.86 19.67 57.49
CA GLY A 60 55.82 18.28 57.02
C GLY A 60 56.90 17.40 57.68
N PRO A 61 57.03 16.11 57.28
CA PRO A 61 57.92 15.13 57.93
C PRO A 61 59.42 15.46 57.84
N HIS A 62 59.81 16.42 56.99
CA HIS A 62 61.13 17.04 57.01
C HIS A 62 61.25 17.99 58.21
N LYS A 63 61.42 17.43 59.41
CA LYS A 63 61.70 18.21 60.62
C LYS A 63 63.06 18.90 60.45
N ASN A 64 63.04 20.24 60.33
CA ASN A 64 64.16 21.22 60.33
C ASN A 64 64.32 22.05 59.05
N VAL A 65 63.24 22.44 58.37
CA VAL A 65 63.34 23.50 57.34
C VAL A 65 63.46 24.87 58.03
N LYS A 66 64.52 25.62 57.69
CA LYS A 66 64.75 26.99 58.18
C LYS A 66 63.65 27.92 57.63
N TRP A 67 63.34 28.98 58.37
CA TRP A 67 62.45 30.03 57.90
C TRP A 67 63.10 30.77 56.73
N SER A 68 62.41 30.82 55.60
CA SER A 68 62.70 31.74 54.51
C SER A 68 62.10 33.11 54.84
N SER A 69 62.72 34.19 54.37
CA SER A 69 62.22 35.55 54.55
C SER A 69 62.18 36.32 53.23
N GLN A 70 61.10 37.07 53.00
CA GLN A 70 60.94 37.94 51.85
C GLN A 70 60.50 39.34 52.30
N ASP A 71 61.17 40.37 51.80
CA ASP A 71 60.84 41.76 52.10
C ASP A 71 59.68 42.25 51.23
N SER A 72 58.80 43.09 51.80
CA SER A 72 57.79 43.87 51.08
C SER A 72 57.93 45.35 51.42
N TRP A 73 58.30 46.16 50.43
CA TRP A 73 58.58 47.58 50.59
C TRP A 73 57.31 48.40 50.35
N GLY A 74 56.84 49.12 51.38
CA GLY A 74 55.71 50.04 51.28
C GLY A 74 54.32 49.42 51.02
N SER A 75 54.21 48.10 50.86
CA SER A 75 52.94 47.41 50.59
C SER A 75 52.63 46.39 51.69
N ALA A 76 51.40 46.39 52.21
CA ALA A 76 50.92 45.37 53.15
C ALA A 76 50.47 44.08 52.45
N MET A 77 51.27 43.65 51.46
CA MET A 77 51.05 42.45 50.67
C MET A 77 52.40 41.88 50.21
N VAL A 78 52.52 40.56 50.15
CA VAL A 78 53.62 39.87 49.45
C VAL A 78 53.09 38.72 48.61
N LYS A 79 53.72 38.48 47.45
CA LYS A 79 53.55 37.27 46.66
C LYS A 79 54.84 36.46 46.75
N MET A 80 54.72 35.23 47.21
CA MET A 80 55.84 34.30 47.39
C MET A 80 55.64 33.09 46.50
N ASP A 81 56.74 32.56 45.99
CA ASP A 81 56.76 31.26 45.33
C ASP A 81 56.83 30.16 46.41
N VAL A 82 55.98 29.15 46.25
CA VAL A 82 55.82 28.03 47.19
C VAL A 82 55.75 26.72 46.42
N ASP A 83 56.24 25.64 47.02
CA ASP A 83 56.16 24.30 46.44
C ASP A 83 54.75 23.74 46.66
N THR A 84 54.13 23.25 45.58
CA THR A 84 52.78 22.67 45.66
C THR A 84 52.73 21.41 46.50
N GLY A 85 51.59 21.17 47.13
CA GLY A 85 51.31 20.01 47.96
C GLY A 85 51.97 20.05 49.34
N LEU A 86 52.85 21.02 49.61
CA LEU A 86 53.36 21.28 50.96
C LEU A 86 52.41 22.18 51.74
N HIS A 87 52.33 21.93 53.04
CA HIS A 87 51.71 22.88 53.96
C HIS A 87 52.75 23.94 54.30
N TYR A 88 52.34 25.19 54.45
CA TYR A 88 53.20 26.29 54.84
C TYR A 88 52.64 26.97 56.08
N GLU A 89 53.54 27.43 56.92
CA GLU A 89 53.22 28.41 57.96
C GLU A 89 53.96 29.71 57.67
N ALA A 90 53.29 30.85 57.92
CA ALA A 90 53.84 32.16 57.65
C ALA A 90 53.43 33.20 58.71
N TYR A 91 54.32 34.16 58.98
CA TYR A 91 54.04 35.35 59.80
C TYR A 91 54.77 36.56 59.23
N VAL A 92 54.37 37.76 59.65
CA VAL A 92 54.96 39.02 59.18
C VAL A 92 55.42 39.87 60.36
N VAL A 93 56.53 40.60 60.16
CA VAL A 93 57.01 41.65 61.06
C VAL A 93 57.15 42.97 60.30
N ALA A 94 56.92 44.08 60.99
CA ALA A 94 57.14 45.43 60.47
C ALA A 94 58.50 45.96 60.92
N LYS A 95 59.23 46.68 60.05
CA LYS A 95 60.54 47.27 60.37
C LYS A 95 60.56 48.79 60.18
N ASN A 96 61.10 49.49 61.17
CA ASN A 96 61.47 50.89 61.08
C ASN A 96 62.95 51.09 61.47
N ARG A 97 63.44 52.34 61.41
CA ARG A 97 64.83 52.68 61.73
C ARG A 97 65.30 52.29 63.14
N PHE A 98 64.37 51.98 64.05
CA PHE A 98 64.64 51.66 65.45
C PHE A 98 64.58 50.15 65.73
N GLY A 99 64.00 49.34 64.84
CA GLY A 99 63.97 47.89 64.95
C GLY A 99 62.71 47.24 64.37
N SER A 100 62.45 46.00 64.80
CA SER A 100 61.33 45.17 64.32
C SER A 100 60.19 45.12 65.33
N SER A 101 58.94 45.07 64.86
CA SER A 101 57.77 44.76 65.68
C SER A 101 57.84 43.34 66.27
N SER A 102 56.91 43.00 67.17
CA SER A 102 56.61 41.59 67.46
C SER A 102 56.02 40.90 66.22
N ARG A 103 56.10 39.56 66.17
CA ARG A 103 55.51 38.75 65.09
C ARG A 103 53.98 38.83 65.09
N SER A 104 53.37 38.86 63.91
CA SER A 104 51.92 38.67 63.76
C SER A 104 51.50 37.26 64.23
N SER A 105 50.19 37.02 64.28
CA SER A 105 49.66 35.65 64.32
C SER A 105 50.18 34.86 63.12
N THR A 106 50.53 33.60 63.34
CA THR A 106 50.91 32.67 62.26
C THR A 106 49.66 32.23 61.50
N ILE A 107 49.74 32.21 60.18
CA ILE A 107 48.73 31.61 59.31
C ILE A 107 49.28 30.33 58.69
N ASN A 108 48.40 29.36 58.46
CA ASN A 108 48.71 28.11 57.79
C ASN A 108 47.97 28.03 56.46
N GLY A 109 48.59 27.46 55.44
CA GLY A 109 47.93 27.18 54.17
C GLY A 109 48.66 26.14 53.35
N CYS A 110 47.92 25.43 52.49
CA CYS A 110 48.46 24.42 51.60
C CYS A 110 48.41 24.95 50.16
N ALA A 111 49.55 24.92 49.49
CA ALA A 111 49.66 25.28 48.08
C ALA A 111 49.11 24.14 47.21
N ARG A 112 47.79 24.03 47.07
CA ARG A 112 47.18 22.95 46.28
C ARG A 112 47.41 23.13 44.79
N ALA A 113 47.59 22.02 44.08
CA ALA A 113 47.59 21.99 42.62
C ALA A 113 46.30 22.62 42.08
N PRO A 114 46.37 23.46 41.03
CA PRO A 114 45.18 24.04 40.41
C PRO A 114 44.25 22.97 39.81
N GLU A 115 42.97 23.29 39.66
CA GLU A 115 42.06 22.45 38.88
C GLU A 115 42.51 22.37 37.41
N PRO A 116 42.32 21.22 36.73
CA PRO A 116 42.61 21.13 35.30
C PRO A 116 41.67 22.01 34.47
N ALA A 117 42.24 22.91 33.67
CA ALA A 117 41.51 23.78 32.75
C ALA A 117 41.29 23.14 31.37
N GLN A 118 40.36 23.70 30.59
CA GLN A 118 40.05 23.26 29.21
C GLN A 118 39.71 21.77 29.09
N PHE A 119 39.01 21.23 30.09
CA PHE A 119 38.58 19.84 30.05
C PHE A 119 37.51 19.64 28.97
N THR A 120 37.78 18.73 28.04
CA THR A 120 36.91 18.39 26.92
C THR A 120 36.75 16.88 26.85
N VAL A 121 35.54 16.45 26.51
CA VAL A 121 35.21 15.05 26.25
C VAL A 121 34.54 14.99 24.88
N VAL A 122 35.16 14.27 23.95
CA VAL A 122 34.70 14.17 22.57
C VAL A 122 34.49 12.71 22.17
N CYS A 123 33.49 12.46 21.34
CA CYS A 123 33.26 11.13 20.77
C CYS A 123 34.38 10.79 19.78
N ASP A 124 35.10 9.70 20.03
CA ASP A 124 36.03 9.15 19.03
C ASP A 124 35.21 8.67 17.81
N THR A 125 35.51 9.19 16.62
CA THR A 125 34.79 8.86 15.39
C THR A 125 35.17 7.49 14.81
N THR A 126 36.25 6.89 15.30
CA THR A 126 36.83 5.64 14.79
C THR A 126 36.59 4.44 15.70
N LYS A 127 36.37 4.67 17.01
CA LYS A 127 36.24 3.62 18.02
C LYS A 127 35.07 3.88 18.98
N PRO A 128 34.48 2.84 19.60
CA PRO A 128 33.36 2.96 20.54
C PRO A 128 33.80 3.52 21.91
N SER A 129 34.29 4.76 21.93
CA SER A 129 34.96 5.34 23.10
C SER A 129 34.83 6.86 23.18
N LEU A 130 35.06 7.43 24.36
CA LEU A 130 35.15 8.87 24.55
C LEU A 130 36.60 9.27 24.79
N SER A 131 37.08 10.29 24.08
CA SER A 131 38.42 10.86 24.25
C SER A 131 38.34 12.07 25.15
N LEU A 132 39.15 12.07 26.21
CA LEU A 132 39.18 13.10 27.24
C LEU A 132 40.51 13.86 27.16
N LYS A 133 40.46 15.18 27.20
CA LYS A 133 41.65 16.04 27.10
C LYS A 133 41.54 17.25 28.02
N TRP A 134 42.64 17.64 28.65
CA TRP A 134 42.75 18.82 29.51
C TRP A 134 44.11 19.49 29.33
N ASN A 135 44.30 20.68 29.92
CA ASN A 135 45.60 21.34 29.96
C ASN A 135 46.50 20.74 31.05
N ALA A 136 47.81 20.72 30.81
CA ALA A 136 48.78 20.33 31.85
C ALA A 136 48.67 21.26 33.07
N VAL A 137 48.63 20.67 34.26
CA VAL A 137 48.62 21.40 35.54
C VAL A 137 50.03 21.40 36.10
N SER A 138 50.57 22.61 36.31
CA SER A 138 51.89 22.80 36.91
C SER A 138 51.95 22.14 38.30
N CYS A 139 53.04 21.42 38.53
CA CYS A 139 53.37 20.79 39.81
C CYS A 139 52.36 19.75 40.33
N SER A 140 51.51 19.24 39.44
CA SER A 140 50.73 18.04 39.68
C SER A 140 51.62 16.78 39.69
N ALA A 141 51.28 15.80 40.53
CA ALA A 141 51.81 14.44 40.50
C ALA A 141 51.02 13.52 39.54
N GLY A 142 49.85 13.96 39.08
CA GLY A 142 48.95 13.15 38.29
C GLY A 142 47.51 13.67 38.17
N TYR A 143 46.63 12.86 37.61
CA TYR A 143 45.22 13.22 37.44
C TYR A 143 44.30 12.05 37.82
N ILE A 144 43.13 12.36 38.39
CA ILE A 144 42.05 11.39 38.55
C ILE A 144 40.89 11.82 37.67
N ILE A 145 40.45 10.91 36.81
CA ILE A 145 39.28 11.08 35.98
C ILE A 145 38.12 10.40 36.68
N LYS A 146 37.03 11.14 36.88
CA LYS A 146 35.82 10.62 37.50
C LYS A 146 34.63 10.78 36.56
N ARG A 147 33.72 9.81 36.63
CA ARG A 147 32.51 9.75 35.81
C ARG A 147 31.32 9.35 36.66
N LYS A 148 30.15 9.88 36.34
CA LYS A 148 28.85 9.32 36.75
C LYS A 148 27.91 9.24 35.55
N SER A 149 27.08 8.21 35.50
CA SER A 149 25.97 8.12 34.56
C SER A 149 24.80 8.99 35.01
N ALA A 150 23.83 9.21 34.12
CA ALA A 150 22.62 9.98 34.41
C ALA A 150 21.74 9.40 35.53
N ILE A 151 21.92 8.11 35.85
CA ILE A 151 21.15 7.41 36.90
C ILE A 151 21.91 7.33 38.23
N GLU A 152 23.19 7.70 38.26
CA GLU A 152 24.04 7.65 39.45
C GLU A 152 24.09 9.01 40.15
N SER A 153 24.01 9.02 41.48
CA SER A 153 24.12 10.25 42.27
C SER A 153 25.57 10.72 42.45
N ASN A 154 26.51 9.78 42.55
CA ASN A 154 27.91 10.03 42.92
C ASN A 154 28.87 9.76 41.75
N PHE A 155 30.00 10.48 41.74
CA PHE A 155 31.09 10.23 40.79
C PHE A 155 31.95 9.03 41.23
N HIS A 156 32.33 8.21 40.26
CA HIS A 156 33.24 7.08 40.43
C HIS A 156 34.55 7.34 39.71
N VAL A 157 35.66 6.89 40.29
CA VAL A 157 36.98 6.97 39.64
C VAL A 157 37.03 5.97 38.49
N ILE A 158 37.26 6.45 37.27
CA ILE A 158 37.44 5.59 36.10
C ILE A 158 38.91 5.38 35.76
N LYS A 159 39.79 6.32 36.14
CA LYS A 159 41.22 6.20 35.92
C LYS A 159 42.02 7.14 36.80
N THR A 160 43.14 6.64 37.32
CA THR A 160 44.17 7.44 38.00
C THR A 160 45.45 7.40 37.16
N ILE A 161 46.03 8.56 36.92
CA ILE A 161 47.20 8.77 36.07
C ILE A 161 48.30 9.38 36.94
N ASN A 162 49.30 8.61 37.35
CA ASN A 162 50.41 9.07 38.20
C ASN A 162 51.56 9.66 37.38
N ASN A 163 51.24 10.49 36.40
CA ASN A 163 52.21 11.18 35.55
C ASN A 163 51.58 12.47 35.01
N SER A 164 52.08 13.62 35.44
CA SER A 164 51.51 14.93 35.11
C SER A 164 51.72 15.38 33.67
N SER A 165 52.62 14.72 32.92
CA SER A 165 52.81 14.95 31.48
C SER A 165 51.69 14.34 30.63
N ILE A 166 50.89 13.41 31.18
CA ILE A 166 49.77 12.80 30.46
C ILE A 166 48.51 13.63 30.66
N THR A 167 48.10 14.35 29.62
CA THR A 167 46.96 15.28 29.63
C THR A 167 45.77 14.82 28.79
N GLN A 168 45.73 13.52 28.50
CA GLN A 168 44.69 12.90 27.70
C GLN A 168 44.40 11.47 28.18
N SER A 169 43.17 11.02 27.95
CA SER A 169 42.75 9.65 28.21
C SER A 169 41.59 9.22 27.32
N GLN A 170 41.20 7.95 27.46
CA GLN A 170 40.09 7.37 26.74
C GLN A 170 39.24 6.54 27.70
N ASP A 171 37.93 6.66 27.56
CA ASP A 171 36.94 5.82 28.24
C ASP A 171 36.27 4.90 27.21
N THR A 172 36.54 3.60 27.32
CA THR A 172 35.99 2.54 26.46
C THR A 172 34.82 1.80 27.10
N ASN A 173 34.54 2.03 28.38
CA ASN A 173 33.54 1.29 29.16
C ASN A 173 32.26 2.10 29.27
N ILE A 174 31.73 2.49 28.12
CA ILE A 174 30.55 3.35 27.98
C ILE A 174 29.39 2.57 27.38
N ILE A 175 28.19 2.89 27.81
CA ILE A 175 26.95 2.36 27.25
C ILE A 175 26.41 3.41 26.27
N TYR A 176 26.07 2.98 25.05
CA TYR A 176 25.44 3.86 24.07
C TYR A 176 24.08 4.36 24.58
N GLY A 177 23.76 5.61 24.28
CA GLY A 177 22.52 6.26 24.71
C GLY A 177 22.48 6.66 26.18
N MET A 178 23.48 6.27 26.99
CA MET A 178 23.63 6.75 28.36
C MET A 178 24.38 8.09 28.37
N SER A 179 23.81 9.07 29.07
CA SER A 179 24.52 10.33 29.33
C SER A 179 25.47 10.15 30.50
N TYR A 180 26.72 10.59 30.31
CA TYR A 180 27.76 10.57 31.33
C TYR A 180 28.23 11.98 31.62
N THR A 181 28.40 12.28 32.91
CA THR A 181 29.06 13.49 33.38
C THR A 181 30.48 13.15 33.78
N TYR A 182 31.45 13.88 33.23
CA TYR A 182 32.88 13.70 33.53
C TYR A 182 33.43 14.93 34.25
N ILE A 183 34.38 14.66 35.14
CA ILE A 183 35.26 15.66 35.76
C ILE A 183 36.68 15.09 35.81
N VAL A 184 37.68 15.97 35.83
CA VAL A 184 39.06 15.61 36.12
C VAL A 184 39.59 16.48 37.26
N VAL A 185 40.30 15.86 38.20
CA VAL A 185 41.04 16.54 39.28
C VAL A 185 42.52 16.29 39.09
N SER A 186 43.36 17.23 39.50
CA SER A 186 44.80 16.99 39.63
C SER A 186 45.12 16.43 41.02
N LEU A 187 46.26 15.75 41.13
CA LEU A 187 46.77 15.19 42.38
C LEU A 187 48.06 15.88 42.78
N ASP A 188 48.20 16.17 44.07
CA ASP A 188 49.46 16.55 44.70
C ASP A 188 49.69 15.73 45.99
N CYS A 189 50.75 16.01 46.75
CA CYS A 189 51.04 15.29 47.99
C CYS A 189 50.08 15.63 49.16
N SER A 190 49.17 16.59 48.98
CA SER A 190 48.08 16.91 49.90
C SER A 190 46.73 16.33 49.47
N GLY A 191 46.61 15.75 48.27
CA GLY A 191 45.43 15.03 47.80
C GLY A 191 44.87 15.56 46.48
N GLU A 192 43.54 15.50 46.31
CA GLU A 192 42.86 15.98 45.11
C GLU A 192 42.71 17.51 45.10
N SER A 193 42.92 18.13 43.94
CA SER A 193 42.54 19.53 43.69
C SER A 193 41.02 19.71 43.60
N ASP A 194 40.60 20.97 43.40
CA ASP A 194 39.26 21.25 42.89
C ASP A 194 39.04 20.58 41.52
N SER A 195 37.78 20.30 41.19
CA SER A 195 37.38 19.62 39.96
C SER A 195 37.29 20.57 38.79
N SER A 196 37.70 20.12 37.60
CA SER A 196 37.40 20.82 36.35
C SER A 196 35.90 21.10 36.20
N LEU A 197 35.55 22.01 35.30
CA LEU A 197 34.16 22.12 34.82
C LEU A 197 33.65 20.76 34.34
N SER A 198 32.42 20.42 34.73
CA SER A 198 31.81 19.15 34.36
C SER A 198 31.40 19.15 32.89
N VAL A 199 31.74 18.08 32.18
CA VAL A 199 31.33 17.88 30.78
C VAL A 199 30.31 16.75 30.72
N ILE A 200 29.13 17.04 30.18
CA ILE A 200 28.08 16.05 29.94
C ILE A 200 28.14 15.64 28.48
N VAL A 201 28.23 14.33 28.23
CA VAL A 201 28.26 13.77 26.87
C VAL A 201 27.37 12.54 26.81
N CYS A 202 26.67 12.40 25.69
CA CYS A 202 25.89 11.22 25.37
C CYS A 202 26.36 10.69 24.02
N ARG A 203 26.96 9.50 24.00
CA ARG A 203 27.38 8.85 22.75
C ARG A 203 26.22 8.02 22.22
N ARG A 204 25.68 8.39 21.05
CA ARG A 204 24.68 7.59 20.34
C ARG A 204 25.30 6.33 19.74
N VAL A 205 24.48 5.30 19.53
CA VAL A 205 24.84 4.11 18.75
C VAL A 205 25.49 4.48 17.41
N PRO A 206 26.50 3.69 16.97
CA PRO A 206 27.21 3.97 15.73
C PRO A 206 26.32 3.69 14.52
N VAL A 207 26.63 4.36 13.41
CA VAL A 207 25.97 4.11 12.13
C VAL A 207 26.25 2.66 11.69
N PRO A 208 25.26 1.91 11.16
CA PRO A 208 25.49 0.56 10.67
C PRO A 208 26.56 0.50 9.58
N ASN A 209 27.49 -0.44 9.71
CA ASN A 209 28.55 -0.74 8.74
C ASN A 209 28.14 -1.89 7.80
N HIS A 210 28.93 -2.11 6.74
CA HIS A 210 28.67 -3.12 5.71
C HIS A 210 27.27 -3.04 5.09
N PHE A 211 26.71 -1.83 5.05
CA PHE A 211 25.42 -1.61 4.41
C PHE A 211 25.56 -1.81 2.91
N VAL A 212 24.83 -2.78 2.37
CA VAL A 212 24.86 -3.14 0.94
C VAL A 212 23.43 -3.38 0.45
N ALA A 213 23.19 -3.03 -0.81
CA ALA A 213 21.96 -3.34 -1.51
C ALA A 213 22.24 -4.39 -2.60
N SER A 214 21.35 -5.36 -2.73
CA SER A 214 21.42 -6.38 -3.78
C SER A 214 20.04 -6.68 -4.34
N THR A 215 20.02 -7.22 -5.55
CA THR A 215 18.78 -7.63 -6.22
C THR A 215 18.59 -9.14 -5.98
N PRO A 216 17.65 -9.55 -5.12
CA PRO A 216 17.42 -10.97 -4.85
C PRO A 216 16.95 -11.71 -6.11
N LYS A 217 17.46 -12.93 -6.33
CA LYS A 217 17.06 -13.77 -7.46
C LYS A 217 15.60 -14.22 -7.29
N GLY A 218 14.82 -14.13 -8.37
CA GLY A 218 13.45 -14.64 -8.42
C GLY A 218 12.39 -13.77 -7.72
N LEU A 219 12.76 -12.60 -7.17
CA LEU A 219 11.82 -11.66 -6.57
C LEU A 219 11.71 -10.38 -7.40
N SER A 220 10.47 -9.94 -7.57
CA SER A 220 10.04 -8.75 -8.30
C SER A 220 9.85 -7.55 -7.38
N ALA A 221 10.05 -6.33 -7.90
CA ALA A 221 9.77 -5.08 -7.19
C ALA A 221 10.47 -4.98 -5.82
N THR A 222 11.63 -5.66 -5.71
CA THR A 222 12.33 -5.81 -4.44
C THR A 222 13.81 -5.47 -4.51
N VAL A 223 14.29 -4.82 -3.45
CA VAL A 223 15.71 -4.64 -3.16
C VAL A 223 16.00 -5.21 -1.77
N LEU A 224 16.98 -6.12 -1.67
CA LEU A 224 17.42 -6.66 -0.40
C LEU A 224 18.56 -5.78 0.14
N LEU A 225 18.37 -5.25 1.34
CA LEU A 225 19.36 -4.48 2.07
C LEU A 225 19.93 -5.36 3.18
N ASN A 226 21.25 -5.41 3.31
CA ASN A 226 21.93 -6.13 4.37
C ASN A 226 22.93 -5.20 5.08
N TRP A 227 23.11 -5.40 6.38
CA TRP A 227 24.08 -4.70 7.21
C TRP A 227 24.51 -5.59 8.38
N GLU A 228 25.53 -5.16 9.10
CA GLU A 228 25.94 -5.83 10.34
C GLU A 228 25.16 -5.23 11.54
N ALA A 229 24.64 -6.09 12.41
CA ALA A 229 23.83 -5.65 13.55
C ALA A 229 24.68 -4.79 14.51
N VAL A 230 24.16 -3.63 14.89
CA VAL A 230 24.79 -2.67 15.79
C VAL A 230 24.47 -3.03 17.25
N PRO A 231 25.47 -3.35 18.09
CA PRO A 231 25.25 -3.66 19.50
C PRO A 231 24.54 -2.53 20.25
N ASN A 232 23.58 -2.88 21.10
CA ASN A 232 22.74 -1.96 21.88
C ASN A 232 21.82 -1.05 21.05
N SER A 233 21.77 -1.21 19.72
CA SER A 233 20.72 -0.60 18.90
C SER A 233 19.36 -1.18 19.32
N THR A 234 18.33 -0.34 19.34
CA THR A 234 16.94 -0.71 19.60
C THR A 234 16.10 -0.77 18.31
N ALA A 235 16.52 -0.05 17.28
CA ALA A 235 15.86 -0.05 15.97
C ALA A 235 16.79 0.43 14.84
N TYR A 236 16.38 0.17 13.60
CA TYR A 236 17.05 0.67 12.40
C TYR A 236 16.11 1.50 11.54
N HIS A 237 16.55 2.68 11.12
CA HIS A 237 15.82 3.58 10.24
C HIS A 237 16.37 3.46 8.83
N ILE A 238 15.55 3.02 7.89
CA ILE A 238 15.96 2.79 6.51
C ILE A 238 15.32 3.87 5.66
N TYR A 239 16.15 4.58 4.91
CA TYR A 239 15.73 5.67 4.03
C TYR A 239 15.98 5.30 2.58
N ARG A 240 15.12 5.80 1.69
CA ARG A 240 15.22 5.61 0.24
C ARG A 240 14.95 6.91 -0.50
N ARG A 241 15.68 7.14 -1.58
CA ARG A 241 15.45 8.21 -2.55
C ARG A 241 15.64 7.67 -3.96
N ARG A 242 14.94 8.19 -4.98
CA ARG A 242 15.27 7.84 -6.35
C ARG A 242 16.61 8.48 -6.74
N ALA A 243 17.40 7.81 -7.58
CA ALA A 243 18.72 8.31 -7.96
C ALA A 243 18.65 9.54 -8.89
N ASP A 244 17.53 9.75 -9.58
CA ASP A 244 17.23 10.91 -10.44
C ASP A 244 16.65 12.10 -9.68
N ASP A 245 16.16 11.90 -8.45
CA ASP A 245 15.70 13.00 -7.60
C ASP A 245 16.87 13.93 -7.23
N SER A 246 16.56 15.23 -7.12
CA SER A 246 17.53 16.22 -6.66
C SER A 246 18.16 15.80 -5.33
N ILE A 247 19.48 15.96 -5.22
CA ILE A 247 20.21 15.64 -3.98
C ILE A 247 19.72 16.44 -2.76
N TYR A 248 19.04 17.57 -2.99
CA TYR A 248 18.48 18.43 -1.96
C TYR A 248 17.12 17.93 -1.44
N GLN A 249 16.45 17.02 -2.15
CA GLN A 249 15.29 16.34 -1.61
C GLN A 249 15.74 15.32 -0.57
N LYS A 250 15.14 15.42 0.62
CA LYS A 250 15.42 14.51 1.74
C LYS A 250 14.96 13.10 1.37
N PRO A 251 15.77 12.06 1.64
CA PRO A 251 15.35 10.69 1.44
C PRO A 251 14.15 10.37 2.33
N ILE A 252 13.22 9.57 1.81
CA ILE A 252 12.00 9.18 2.50
C ILE A 252 12.33 8.06 3.49
N LEU A 253 11.83 8.14 4.71
CA LEU A 253 11.89 7.04 5.67
C LEU A 253 10.97 5.91 5.20
N LEU A 254 11.54 4.76 4.82
CA LEU A 254 10.76 3.57 4.46
C LEU A 254 10.20 2.88 5.69
N THR A 255 11.04 2.70 6.71
CA THR A 255 10.65 1.99 7.94
C THR A 255 11.58 2.32 9.10
N ALA A 256 11.05 2.21 10.31
CA ALA A 256 11.80 2.14 11.56
C ALA A 256 11.64 0.72 12.13
N LEU A 257 12.60 -0.14 11.81
CA LEU A 257 12.59 -1.55 12.16
C LEU A 257 12.95 -1.72 13.63
N ARG A 258 11.96 -1.87 14.51
CA ARG A 258 12.13 -2.10 15.96
C ARG A 258 12.52 -3.55 16.26
N ASN A 259 13.67 -3.95 15.76
CA ASN A 259 14.31 -5.23 16.05
C ASN A 259 15.82 -5.02 16.19
N PRO A 260 16.39 -5.12 17.39
CA PRO A 260 17.81 -4.84 17.65
C PRO A 260 18.75 -5.79 16.89
N ASN A 261 18.29 -7.02 16.64
CA ASN A 261 19.07 -8.08 15.99
C ASN A 261 18.88 -8.12 14.47
N ALA A 262 18.12 -7.18 13.88
CA ALA A 262 17.95 -7.15 12.44
C ALA A 262 19.26 -6.82 11.73
N ASN A 263 19.56 -7.61 10.70
CA ASN A 263 20.72 -7.46 9.82
C ASN A 263 20.32 -7.38 8.34
N SER A 264 19.02 -7.37 8.05
CA SER A 264 18.50 -7.30 6.69
C SER A 264 17.10 -6.69 6.65
N TYR A 265 16.76 -6.11 5.50
CA TYR A 265 15.42 -5.62 5.17
C TYR A 265 15.17 -5.79 3.69
N LEU A 266 13.97 -6.28 3.35
CA LEU A 266 13.53 -6.43 1.98
C LEU A 266 12.56 -5.29 1.65
N ASP A 267 13.01 -4.30 0.89
CA ASP A 267 12.13 -3.27 0.36
C ASP A 267 11.26 -3.89 -0.73
N ARG A 268 9.96 -4.09 -0.47
CA ARG A 268 8.97 -4.64 -1.41
C ARG A 268 8.22 -3.58 -2.20
N THR A 269 8.60 -2.32 -2.07
CA THR A 269 7.91 -1.17 -2.66
C THR A 269 8.75 -0.53 -3.77
N ALA A 270 9.88 -1.13 -4.13
CA ALA A 270 10.76 -0.61 -5.16
C ALA A 270 10.14 -0.86 -6.55
N ILE A 271 10.11 0.17 -7.39
CA ILE A 271 9.68 0.02 -8.78
C ILE A 271 10.82 -0.65 -9.56
N ASN A 272 10.50 -1.64 -10.40
CA ASN A 272 11.51 -2.34 -11.20
C ASN A 272 12.28 -1.36 -12.08
N ASN A 273 13.56 -1.63 -12.30
CA ASN A 273 14.42 -0.86 -13.21
C ASN A 273 14.53 0.65 -12.87
N VAL A 274 14.07 1.06 -11.69
CA VAL A 274 14.34 2.39 -11.12
C VAL A 274 15.50 2.26 -10.16
N LYS A 275 16.55 3.06 -10.38
CA LYS A 275 17.70 3.12 -9.48
C LYS A 275 17.34 3.95 -8.26
N TYR A 276 17.53 3.38 -7.08
CA TYR A 276 17.34 4.05 -5.79
C TYR A 276 18.67 4.13 -5.03
N THR A 277 18.82 5.19 -4.25
CA THR A 277 19.87 5.31 -3.24
C THR A 277 19.26 5.02 -1.87
N TYR A 278 19.88 4.15 -1.10
CA TYR A 278 19.47 3.80 0.26
C TYR A 278 20.49 4.27 1.28
N THR A 279 20.02 4.66 2.45
CA THR A 279 20.85 4.92 3.63
C THR A 279 20.19 4.29 4.87
N ILE A 280 20.99 3.99 5.88
CA ILE A 280 20.52 3.40 7.14
C ILE A 280 21.08 4.16 8.35
N ALA A 281 20.29 4.27 9.41
CA ALA A 281 20.71 4.76 10.72
C ALA A 281 20.25 3.80 11.82
N SER A 282 20.98 3.77 12.94
CA SER A 282 20.60 3.01 14.14
C SER A 282 19.94 3.95 15.15
N GLU A 283 19.13 3.41 16.08
CA GLU A 283 18.43 4.17 17.12
C GLU A 283 18.66 3.54 18.49
N ASP A 284 18.90 4.37 19.50
CA ASP A 284 18.90 4.00 20.92
C ASP A 284 18.02 4.98 21.74
N SER A 285 18.08 4.88 23.07
CA SER A 285 17.36 5.78 23.98
C SER A 285 17.77 7.26 23.88
N ALA A 286 18.93 7.58 23.31
CA ALA A 286 19.38 8.94 23.03
C ALA A 286 19.04 9.42 21.61
N GLY A 287 18.37 8.58 20.82
CA GLY A 287 17.82 8.90 19.51
C GLY A 287 18.58 8.28 18.35
N VAL A 288 18.34 8.83 17.15
CA VAL A 288 18.84 8.27 15.88
C VAL A 288 20.27 8.74 15.60
N SER A 289 21.12 7.82 15.12
CA SER A 289 22.47 8.09 14.65
C SER A 289 22.48 8.95 13.38
N SER A 290 23.66 9.35 12.91
CA SER A 290 23.82 9.82 11.52
C SER A 290 23.45 8.69 10.54
N GLN A 291 23.11 9.04 9.30
CA GLN A 291 22.87 8.06 8.23
C GLN A 291 24.19 7.54 7.66
N SER A 292 24.18 6.30 7.17
CA SER A 292 25.29 5.67 6.45
C SER A 292 25.63 6.42 5.16
N THR A 293 26.77 6.07 4.56
CA THR A 293 26.98 6.36 3.14
C THR A 293 25.88 5.70 2.31
N SER A 294 25.51 6.31 1.20
CA SER A 294 24.47 5.78 0.32
C SER A 294 24.95 4.58 -0.46
N VAL A 295 24.08 3.58 -0.61
CA VAL A 295 24.27 2.47 -1.55
C VAL A 295 23.19 2.46 -2.61
N ASP A 296 23.58 2.04 -3.81
CA ASP A 296 22.68 1.94 -4.95
C ASP A 296 21.98 0.58 -4.96
N GLY A 297 20.66 0.59 -5.11
CA GLY A 297 19.85 -0.61 -5.28
C GLY A 297 18.84 -0.45 -6.40
N MET A 298 18.64 -1.50 -7.18
CA MET A 298 17.66 -1.53 -8.27
C MET A 298 16.94 -2.87 -8.28
N ALA A 299 15.61 -2.84 -8.37
CA ALA A 299 14.81 -4.04 -8.51
C ALA A 299 14.91 -4.59 -9.94
N ALA A 300 14.98 -5.92 -10.09
CA ALA A 300 15.01 -6.58 -11.39
C ALA A 300 13.67 -6.47 -12.11
N LEU A 301 13.71 -6.53 -13.44
CA LEU A 301 12.51 -6.74 -14.26
C LEU A 301 11.89 -8.11 -13.98
N THR A 302 10.60 -8.21 -14.26
CA THR A 302 9.75 -9.32 -13.82
C THR A 302 9.04 -9.90 -15.03
N ALA A 303 8.76 -11.19 -15.00
CA ALA A 303 7.96 -11.82 -16.03
C ALA A 303 6.57 -11.15 -16.10
N PRO A 304 6.04 -10.88 -17.30
CA PRO A 304 4.66 -10.41 -17.44
C PRO A 304 3.70 -11.43 -16.85
N ASN A 305 2.78 -10.96 -16.00
CA ASN A 305 1.74 -11.80 -15.38
C ASN A 305 0.40 -11.65 -16.11
N ASN A 306 -0.54 -12.56 -15.80
CA ASN A 306 -1.80 -12.69 -16.54
C ASN A 306 -1.58 -12.82 -18.05
N PHE A 307 -0.48 -13.47 -18.45
CA PHE A 307 -0.25 -13.79 -19.85
C PHE A 307 -1.38 -14.72 -20.32
N SER A 308 -1.89 -14.49 -21.51
CA SER A 308 -2.98 -15.23 -22.14
C SER A 308 -2.75 -15.25 -23.65
N ALA A 309 -3.24 -16.29 -24.30
CA ALA A 309 -3.15 -16.46 -25.75
C ALA A 309 -4.51 -16.94 -26.26
N GLU A 310 -5.27 -16.00 -26.84
CA GLU A 310 -6.66 -16.22 -27.25
C GLU A 310 -6.73 -16.32 -28.79
N PRO A 311 -7.14 -17.46 -29.36
CA PRO A 311 -7.32 -17.58 -30.79
C PRO A 311 -8.51 -16.74 -31.27
N VAL A 312 -8.35 -16.06 -32.40
CA VAL A 312 -9.45 -15.36 -33.07
C VAL A 312 -10.09 -16.32 -34.06
N TYR A 313 -11.21 -16.91 -33.65
CA TYR A 313 -11.92 -17.93 -34.41
C TYR A 313 -12.28 -17.47 -35.83
N GLY A 314 -12.11 -18.39 -36.79
CA GLY A 314 -12.35 -18.12 -38.22
C GLY A 314 -11.27 -17.25 -38.88
N THR A 315 -10.15 -16.98 -38.20
CA THR A 315 -9.00 -16.23 -38.75
C THR A 315 -7.68 -16.96 -38.43
N ASN A 316 -6.57 -16.43 -38.93
CA ASN A 316 -5.21 -16.93 -38.67
C ASN A 316 -4.54 -16.25 -37.46
N CYS A 317 -5.34 -15.58 -36.62
CA CYS A 317 -4.81 -14.70 -35.59
C CYS A 317 -4.89 -15.33 -34.19
N ILE A 318 -3.85 -15.14 -33.39
CA ILE A 318 -3.85 -15.37 -31.94
C ILE A 318 -3.53 -14.04 -31.26
N ILE A 319 -4.41 -13.60 -30.36
CA ILE A 319 -4.21 -12.39 -29.55
C ILE A 319 -3.53 -12.81 -28.26
N LEU A 320 -2.29 -12.33 -28.08
CA LEU A 320 -1.56 -12.46 -26.84
C LEU A 320 -1.82 -11.23 -25.99
N SER A 321 -2.10 -11.42 -24.70
CA SER A 321 -2.24 -10.29 -23.77
C SER A 321 -1.64 -10.58 -22.41
N TRP A 322 -1.15 -9.54 -21.75
CA TRP A 322 -0.53 -9.59 -20.42
C TRP A 322 -0.78 -8.30 -19.65
N THR A 323 -0.41 -8.27 -18.38
CA THR A 323 -0.46 -7.03 -17.58
C THR A 323 0.81 -6.23 -17.80
N GLU A 324 0.67 -4.90 -17.80
CA GLU A 324 1.79 -3.97 -17.80
C GLU A 324 2.78 -4.27 -16.66
N VAL A 325 4.08 -4.19 -16.96
CA VAL A 325 5.16 -4.41 -16.01
C VAL A 325 5.86 -3.07 -15.80
N ALA A 326 5.60 -2.44 -14.65
CA ALA A 326 6.19 -1.16 -14.31
C ALA A 326 7.73 -1.22 -14.43
N GLY A 327 8.30 -0.24 -15.14
CA GLY A 327 9.75 -0.11 -15.37
C GLY A 327 10.30 -0.88 -16.58
N ALA A 328 9.49 -1.70 -17.26
CA ALA A 328 9.87 -2.30 -18.54
C ALA A 328 9.84 -1.23 -19.64
N LEU A 329 10.85 -1.23 -20.53
CA LEU A 329 10.83 -0.40 -21.74
C LEU A 329 9.89 -0.99 -22.79
N GLY A 330 9.73 -2.30 -22.78
CA GLY A 330 8.98 -3.03 -23.78
C GLY A 330 8.98 -4.53 -23.54
N TYR A 331 8.44 -5.25 -24.53
CA TYR A 331 8.21 -6.68 -24.46
C TYR A 331 8.74 -7.38 -25.71
N ARG A 332 9.31 -8.56 -25.52
CA ARG A 332 9.70 -9.47 -26.59
C ARG A 332 8.83 -10.72 -26.52
N ILE A 333 8.24 -11.09 -27.66
CA ILE A 333 7.26 -12.15 -27.79
C ILE A 333 7.90 -13.31 -28.55
N TRP A 334 7.78 -14.50 -27.95
CA TRP A 334 8.32 -15.74 -28.47
C TRP A 334 7.19 -16.70 -28.83
N ARG A 335 7.40 -17.45 -29.90
CA ARG A 335 6.54 -18.55 -30.33
C ARG A 335 7.39 -19.79 -30.61
N SER A 336 6.95 -20.95 -30.16
CA SER A 336 7.49 -22.25 -30.55
C SER A 336 6.35 -23.19 -30.95
N GLY A 337 6.60 -24.19 -31.80
CA GLY A 337 5.58 -25.10 -32.31
C GLY A 337 5.40 -25.01 -33.84
N GLY A 338 4.85 -26.08 -34.43
CA GLY A 338 4.90 -26.33 -35.87
C GLY A 338 6.23 -26.96 -36.33
N GLN A 339 6.34 -27.25 -37.62
CA GLN A 339 7.57 -27.73 -38.25
C GLN A 339 8.32 -26.54 -38.90
N PRO A 340 9.55 -26.20 -38.46
CA PRO A 340 10.34 -26.83 -37.39
C PRO A 340 10.01 -26.25 -36.00
N SER A 341 10.20 -27.04 -34.94
CA SER A 341 9.75 -26.72 -33.58
C SER A 341 10.73 -25.86 -32.76
N PHE A 342 11.48 -24.95 -33.39
CA PHE A 342 12.36 -24.05 -32.65
C PHE A 342 11.60 -22.81 -32.15
N GLU A 343 12.07 -22.25 -31.04
CA GLU A 343 11.53 -21.00 -30.51
C GLU A 343 12.00 -19.82 -31.39
N LYS A 344 11.05 -19.05 -31.89
CA LYS A 344 11.26 -17.90 -32.78
C LYS A 344 10.72 -16.64 -32.11
N GLU A 345 11.49 -15.56 -32.16
CA GLU A 345 11.00 -14.22 -31.85
C GLU A 345 10.00 -13.80 -32.92
N ILE A 346 8.77 -13.50 -32.52
CA ILE A 346 7.69 -13.11 -33.42
C ILE A 346 7.32 -11.64 -33.29
N GLY A 347 7.71 -10.96 -32.21
CA GLY A 347 7.42 -9.54 -32.03
C GLY A 347 8.30 -8.89 -30.98
N LEU A 348 8.60 -7.60 -31.22
CA LEU A 348 9.29 -6.72 -30.29
C LEU A 348 8.47 -5.42 -30.16
N LEU A 349 7.97 -5.16 -28.96
CA LEU A 349 7.14 -4.00 -28.66
C LEU A 349 7.95 -3.03 -27.80
N SER A 350 8.54 -2.00 -28.43
CA SER A 350 9.38 -0.99 -27.77
C SER A 350 8.56 0.17 -27.20
N HIS A 351 7.44 -0.13 -26.54
CA HIS A 351 6.59 0.83 -25.85
C HIS A 351 6.16 0.26 -24.49
N GLU A 352 6.38 1.03 -23.43
CA GLU A 352 6.18 0.63 -22.03
C GLU A 352 4.74 0.18 -21.71
N TYR A 353 3.73 0.72 -22.40
CA TYR A 353 2.31 0.37 -22.21
C TYR A 353 1.79 -0.74 -23.13
N SER A 354 2.66 -1.37 -23.93
CA SER A 354 2.23 -2.36 -24.91
C SER A 354 1.88 -3.70 -24.24
N THR A 355 0.59 -3.93 -23.98
CA THR A 355 0.08 -5.10 -23.25
C THR A 355 -0.57 -6.17 -24.14
N LYS A 356 -0.51 -5.98 -25.45
CA LYS A 356 -1.13 -6.87 -26.44
C LYS A 356 -0.25 -7.05 -27.67
N TYR A 357 -0.28 -8.25 -28.23
CA TYR A 357 0.33 -8.60 -29.51
C TYR A 357 -0.61 -9.50 -30.32
N VAL A 358 -0.64 -9.35 -31.64
CA VAL A 358 -1.44 -10.23 -32.52
C VAL A 358 -0.51 -11.03 -33.41
N ASP A 359 -0.40 -12.33 -33.15
CA ASP A 359 0.26 -13.25 -34.06
C ASP A 359 -0.68 -13.55 -35.23
N ARG A 360 -0.38 -13.02 -36.41
CA ARG A 360 -1.16 -13.23 -37.65
C ARG A 360 -0.64 -14.36 -38.54
N GLU A 361 0.48 -14.97 -38.15
CA GLU A 361 1.15 -16.01 -38.92
C GLU A 361 0.83 -17.42 -38.42
N ALA A 362 -0.02 -17.55 -37.39
CA ALA A 362 -0.42 -18.82 -36.84
C ALA A 362 -1.27 -19.62 -37.85
N LYS A 363 -0.88 -20.86 -38.11
CA LYS A 363 -1.59 -21.75 -39.02
C LYS A 363 -2.70 -22.52 -38.29
N HIS A 364 -3.77 -22.82 -39.02
CA HIS A 364 -4.88 -23.63 -38.53
C HIS A 364 -4.41 -25.00 -38.05
N GLU A 365 -5.00 -25.47 -36.95
CA GLU A 365 -4.79 -26.81 -36.38
C GLU A 365 -3.34 -27.12 -35.93
N ILE A 366 -2.48 -26.10 -35.85
CA ILE A 366 -1.14 -26.21 -35.27
C ILE A 366 -1.15 -25.61 -33.86
N ALA A 367 -0.66 -26.39 -32.90
CA ALA A 367 -0.42 -25.91 -31.54
C ALA A 367 0.87 -25.09 -31.48
N TYR A 368 0.75 -23.88 -30.96
CA TYR A 368 1.85 -22.97 -30.71
C TYR A 368 1.94 -22.67 -29.22
N ASN A 369 3.16 -22.67 -28.71
CA ASN A 369 3.52 -22.28 -27.35
C ASN A 369 4.07 -20.85 -27.39
N TYR A 370 3.51 -19.98 -26.56
CA TYR A 370 3.89 -18.57 -26.49
C TYR A 370 4.51 -18.26 -25.12
N THR A 371 5.52 -17.38 -25.14
CA THR A 371 6.03 -16.71 -23.95
C THR A 371 6.31 -15.24 -24.25
N VAL A 372 6.30 -14.41 -23.22
CA VAL A 372 6.67 -13.00 -23.32
C VAL A 372 7.68 -12.65 -22.23
N GLU A 373 8.68 -11.84 -22.56
CA GLU A 373 9.65 -11.32 -21.59
C GLU A 373 9.76 -9.80 -21.70
N THR A 374 10.06 -9.15 -20.59
CA THR A 374 10.32 -7.71 -20.54
C THR A 374 11.78 -7.41 -20.85
N PHE A 375 12.07 -6.23 -21.38
CA PHE A 375 13.44 -5.71 -21.48
C PHE A 375 13.56 -4.25 -21.02
N ASP A 376 14.76 -3.85 -20.62
CA ASP A 376 15.09 -2.47 -20.22
C ASP A 376 15.79 -1.65 -21.32
N LYS A 377 16.10 -0.38 -21.03
CA LYS A 377 16.84 0.54 -21.92
C LYS A 377 18.25 0.06 -22.29
N ASN A 378 18.83 -0.84 -21.50
CA ASN A 378 20.14 -1.45 -21.75
C ASN A 378 20.01 -2.82 -22.43
N THR A 379 18.82 -3.18 -22.92
CA THR A 379 18.49 -4.48 -23.54
C THR A 379 18.71 -5.68 -22.62
N LYS A 380 18.66 -5.48 -21.30
CA LYS A 380 18.69 -6.57 -20.33
C LYS A 380 17.29 -7.15 -20.17
N TYR A 381 17.18 -8.46 -20.29
CA TYR A 381 15.90 -9.18 -20.28
C TYR A 381 15.53 -9.63 -18.86
N GLY A 382 14.26 -9.50 -18.52
CA GLY A 382 13.64 -10.15 -17.37
C GLY A 382 13.36 -11.63 -17.65
N PRO A 383 12.84 -12.39 -16.67
CA PRO A 383 12.43 -13.76 -16.91
C PRO A 383 11.22 -13.81 -17.87
N LYS A 384 11.08 -14.92 -18.62
CA LYS A 384 9.91 -15.21 -19.45
C LYS A 384 8.66 -15.47 -18.60
N SER A 385 7.50 -15.11 -19.15
CA SER A 385 6.18 -15.49 -18.61
C SER A 385 6.02 -17.00 -18.52
N ASN A 386 4.93 -17.44 -17.88
CA ASN A 386 4.44 -18.80 -18.07
C ASN A 386 4.22 -19.07 -19.57
N CYS A 387 4.52 -20.30 -19.99
CA CYS A 387 4.28 -20.77 -21.34
C CYS A 387 2.80 -21.09 -21.50
N ILE A 388 2.17 -20.54 -22.55
CA ILE A 388 0.76 -20.83 -22.87
C ILE A 388 0.67 -21.42 -24.28
N MET A 389 -0.07 -22.51 -24.38
CA MET A 389 -0.38 -23.15 -25.65
C MET A 389 -1.68 -22.59 -26.22
N ALA A 390 -1.68 -22.27 -27.51
CA ALA A 390 -2.89 -21.88 -28.25
C ALA A 390 -2.92 -22.55 -29.63
N ILE A 391 -4.13 -22.82 -30.12
CA ILE A 391 -4.39 -23.47 -31.42
C ILE A 391 -5.39 -22.60 -32.18
N VAL A 392 -5.08 -22.27 -33.44
CA VAL A 392 -6.04 -21.62 -34.33
C VAL A 392 -7.05 -22.67 -34.81
N SER A 393 -8.31 -22.57 -34.35
CA SER A 393 -9.43 -23.42 -34.78
C SER A 393 -10.37 -22.69 -35.74
N LYS A 394 -10.88 -23.39 -36.76
CA LYS A 394 -11.95 -22.90 -37.63
C LYS A 394 -13.30 -22.80 -36.92
N ILE A 395 -13.47 -23.52 -35.81
CA ILE A 395 -14.74 -23.66 -35.09
C ILE A 395 -14.52 -23.22 -33.64
N MET A 396 -15.33 -22.27 -33.18
CA MET A 396 -15.30 -21.78 -31.81
C MET A 396 -15.82 -22.86 -30.84
N PRO A 397 -15.10 -23.17 -29.73
CA PRO A 397 -15.61 -24.04 -28.69
C PRO A 397 -16.93 -23.47 -28.13
N PRO A 398 -17.91 -24.32 -27.78
CA PRO A 398 -19.21 -23.88 -27.28
C PRO A 398 -19.15 -22.92 -26.07
N SER A 399 -18.05 -22.98 -25.30
CA SER A 399 -17.81 -22.24 -24.06
C SER A 399 -17.37 -20.77 -24.23
N GLU A 400 -16.93 -20.35 -25.43
CA GLU A 400 -16.35 -19.01 -25.66
C GLU A 400 -17.23 -18.08 -26.49
N ARG A 401 -18.55 -18.31 -26.51
CA ARG A 401 -19.50 -17.28 -26.96
C ARG A 401 -19.36 -16.08 -26.03
N LEU A 402 -18.76 -15.00 -26.53
CA LEU A 402 -18.55 -13.71 -25.85
C LEU A 402 -19.78 -13.30 -25.05
N LYS A 403 -19.78 -13.58 -23.74
CA LYS A 403 -20.71 -13.00 -22.79
C LYS A 403 -20.20 -11.61 -22.43
N ILE A 404 -20.66 -10.59 -23.15
CA ILE A 404 -20.60 -9.22 -22.62
C ILE A 404 -21.71 -9.10 -21.57
N GLU A 405 -21.46 -9.61 -20.37
CA GLU A 405 -22.29 -9.30 -19.21
C GLU A 405 -21.91 -7.90 -18.69
N GLN A 406 -22.81 -6.91 -18.83
CA GLN A 406 -23.11 -6.02 -17.69
C GLN A 406 -24.35 -5.12 -17.83
N LYS A 407 -25.00 -4.98 -16.66
CA LYS A 407 -26.08 -4.08 -16.21
C LYS A 407 -27.45 -4.22 -16.88
N ALA A 408 -28.15 -5.27 -16.46
CA ALA A 408 -29.58 -5.45 -16.66
C ALA A 408 -30.41 -4.36 -15.95
N THR A 409 -31.01 -3.48 -16.74
CA THR A 409 -32.35 -2.91 -16.52
C THR A 409 -33.11 -3.18 -17.83
N ALA A 410 -34.30 -3.80 -17.82
CA ALA A 410 -35.01 -4.37 -18.99
C ALA A 410 -35.35 -3.38 -20.15
N PRO A 411 -35.87 -3.80 -21.33
CA PRO A 411 -35.56 -4.99 -22.14
C PRO A 411 -35.20 -4.56 -23.59
N ILE A 412 -33.93 -4.26 -23.86
CA ILE A 412 -33.38 -4.38 -25.22
C ILE A 412 -32.23 -5.37 -25.05
N MET A 413 -32.39 -6.56 -25.63
CA MET A 413 -31.35 -7.58 -25.66
C MET A 413 -30.40 -7.21 -26.80
N ILE A 414 -29.24 -6.63 -26.46
CA ILE A 414 -28.18 -6.42 -27.42
C ILE A 414 -27.25 -7.63 -27.31
N ASP A 415 -27.34 -8.52 -28.30
CA ASP A 415 -26.44 -9.65 -28.46
C ASP A 415 -25.32 -9.25 -29.42
N VAL A 416 -24.06 -9.37 -28.97
CA VAL A 416 -22.89 -9.13 -29.80
C VAL A 416 -22.22 -10.47 -30.05
N ARG A 417 -22.35 -10.96 -31.28
CA ARG A 417 -21.81 -12.26 -31.69
C ARG A 417 -21.06 -12.15 -33.01
N PHE A 418 -20.06 -13.01 -33.17
CA PHE A 418 -19.48 -13.29 -34.47
C PHE A 418 -20.40 -14.27 -35.21
N GLY A 419 -20.82 -13.91 -36.41
CA GLY A 419 -21.79 -14.66 -37.20
C GLY A 419 -21.89 -14.13 -38.63
N ASP A 420 -22.72 -14.79 -39.45
CA ASP A 420 -23.03 -14.36 -40.81
C ASP A 420 -24.48 -13.84 -40.85
N LEU A 421 -24.68 -12.61 -41.32
CA LEU A 421 -26.00 -11.97 -41.34
C LEU A 421 -27.05 -12.79 -42.13
N ILE A 422 -26.62 -13.59 -43.10
CA ILE A 422 -27.53 -14.41 -43.92
C ILE A 422 -28.15 -15.59 -43.14
N THR A 423 -27.59 -15.96 -41.98
CA THR A 423 -28.12 -17.07 -41.15
C THR A 423 -28.94 -16.57 -39.96
N GLU A 424 -29.12 -15.26 -39.82
CA GLU A 424 -29.76 -14.66 -38.65
C GLU A 424 -31.29 -14.67 -38.74
N ASN A 425 -31.93 -15.28 -37.73
CA ASN A 425 -33.39 -15.33 -37.60
C ASN A 425 -33.89 -14.14 -36.77
N VAL A 426 -34.16 -13.03 -37.46
CA VAL A 426 -34.62 -11.76 -36.89
C VAL A 426 -35.69 -11.11 -37.78
N ASP A 427 -36.43 -10.12 -37.28
CA ASP A 427 -37.43 -9.42 -38.10
C ASP A 427 -36.78 -8.58 -39.21
N ALA A 428 -35.59 -8.01 -38.96
CA ALA A 428 -34.85 -7.29 -39.98
C ALA A 428 -33.33 -7.47 -39.86
N ILE A 429 -32.66 -7.65 -41.00
CA ILE A 429 -31.20 -7.47 -41.11
C ILE A 429 -30.89 -6.09 -41.71
N VAL A 430 -29.84 -5.43 -41.22
CA VAL A 430 -29.40 -4.13 -41.75
C VAL A 430 -28.20 -4.31 -42.67
N VAL A 431 -28.24 -3.67 -43.82
CA VAL A 431 -27.17 -3.67 -44.81
C VAL A 431 -26.72 -2.25 -45.08
N CYS A 432 -25.40 -2.03 -44.97
CA CYS A 432 -24.78 -0.76 -45.28
C CYS A 432 -24.72 -0.56 -46.80
N LEU A 433 -25.41 0.46 -47.32
CA LEU A 433 -25.50 0.73 -48.77
C LEU A 433 -24.15 1.02 -49.44
N SER A 434 -23.22 1.60 -48.68
CA SER A 434 -21.89 1.96 -49.18
C SER A 434 -20.92 0.77 -49.26
N SER A 435 -21.33 -0.43 -48.84
CA SER A 435 -20.51 -1.65 -48.93
C SER A 435 -20.99 -2.54 -50.07
N ASP A 436 -20.35 -2.46 -51.24
CA ASP A 436 -20.68 -3.31 -52.38
C ASP A 436 -20.48 -4.80 -52.09
N GLN A 437 -19.43 -5.15 -51.34
CA GLN A 437 -19.13 -6.54 -50.99
C GLN A 437 -20.24 -7.16 -50.12
N LEU A 438 -20.66 -6.47 -49.05
CA LEU A 438 -21.72 -6.97 -48.16
C LEU A 438 -23.07 -6.96 -48.88
N LYS A 439 -23.40 -5.86 -49.57
CA LYS A 439 -24.65 -5.70 -50.33
C LYS A 439 -24.84 -6.81 -51.35
N ASN A 440 -23.84 -7.08 -52.19
CA ASN A 440 -23.94 -8.11 -53.22
C ASN A 440 -24.05 -9.52 -52.61
N LYS A 441 -23.33 -9.80 -51.50
CA LYS A 441 -23.44 -11.08 -50.80
C LYS A 441 -24.86 -11.31 -50.26
N ILE A 442 -25.46 -10.30 -49.61
CA ILE A 442 -26.81 -10.39 -49.06
C ILE A 442 -27.87 -10.52 -50.18
N LEU A 443 -27.78 -9.70 -51.23
CA LEU A 443 -28.75 -9.75 -52.35
C LEU A 443 -28.73 -11.09 -53.09
N ASN A 444 -27.54 -11.66 -53.31
CA ASN A 444 -27.41 -12.99 -53.92
C ASN A 444 -28.01 -14.10 -53.04
N ALA A 445 -27.82 -14.02 -51.72
CA ALA A 445 -28.39 -14.98 -50.77
C ALA A 445 -29.91 -14.83 -50.60
N ALA A 446 -30.45 -13.62 -50.73
CA ALA A 446 -31.88 -13.33 -50.65
C ALA A 446 -32.67 -13.79 -51.90
N GLY A 447 -31.98 -13.94 -53.03
CA GLY A 447 -32.53 -14.43 -54.30
C GLY A 447 -32.85 -13.33 -55.31
N HIS A 448 -32.95 -13.72 -56.59
CA HIS A 448 -33.06 -12.79 -57.73
C HIS A 448 -34.27 -11.84 -57.66
N SER A 449 -35.39 -12.24 -57.05
CA SER A 449 -36.57 -11.39 -56.89
C SER A 449 -36.32 -10.20 -55.97
N VAL A 450 -35.52 -10.38 -54.91
CA VAL A 450 -35.16 -9.32 -53.96
C VAL A 450 -34.26 -8.28 -54.63
N SER A 451 -33.33 -8.70 -55.48
CA SER A 451 -32.46 -7.78 -56.25
C SER A 451 -33.25 -6.81 -57.13
N PHE A 452 -34.36 -7.25 -57.73
CA PHE A 452 -35.24 -6.36 -58.51
C PHE A 452 -35.97 -5.36 -57.62
N THR A 453 -36.53 -5.82 -56.50
CA THR A 453 -37.21 -4.94 -55.53
C THR A 453 -36.26 -3.93 -54.88
N PHE A 454 -34.99 -4.31 -54.69
CA PHE A 454 -33.94 -3.40 -54.25
C PHE A 454 -33.67 -2.31 -55.29
N ALA A 455 -33.48 -2.66 -56.55
CA ALA A 455 -33.17 -1.68 -57.61
C ALA A 455 -34.33 -0.68 -57.84
N ASP A 456 -35.56 -1.10 -57.61
CA ASP A 456 -36.74 -0.24 -57.63
C ASP A 456 -36.85 0.64 -56.38
N ALA A 457 -36.72 0.06 -55.17
CA ALA A 457 -36.75 0.82 -53.92
C ALA A 457 -35.62 1.86 -53.82
N HIS A 458 -34.42 1.50 -54.27
CA HIS A 458 -33.25 2.39 -54.31
C HIS A 458 -33.42 3.56 -55.29
N ARG A 459 -34.23 3.40 -56.35
CA ARG A 459 -34.56 4.50 -57.28
C ARG A 459 -35.60 5.46 -56.69
N ARG A 460 -36.53 4.97 -55.87
CA ARG A 460 -37.62 5.76 -55.30
C ARG A 460 -37.23 6.54 -54.04
N ASP A 461 -36.29 6.01 -53.25
CA ASP A 461 -35.86 6.64 -52.00
C ASP A 461 -34.42 7.17 -52.10
N THR A 462 -34.31 8.48 -52.35
CA THR A 462 -33.04 9.20 -52.45
C THR A 462 -32.43 9.54 -51.08
N ASN A 463 -33.17 9.38 -49.98
CA ASN A 463 -32.67 9.60 -48.62
C ASN A 463 -31.91 8.38 -48.07
N GLY A 464 -32.09 7.22 -48.69
CA GLY A 464 -31.21 6.06 -48.54
C GLY A 464 -31.51 5.12 -47.37
N CYS A 465 -32.59 5.28 -46.59
CA CYS A 465 -33.06 4.24 -45.66
C CYS A 465 -34.39 3.63 -46.09
N PHE A 466 -34.33 2.41 -46.63
CA PHE A 466 -35.52 1.72 -47.13
C PHE A 466 -35.48 0.23 -46.87
N LYS A 467 -36.65 -0.39 -46.92
CA LYS A 467 -36.88 -1.80 -46.61
C LYS A 467 -37.26 -2.59 -47.86
N VAL A 468 -36.74 -3.82 -47.97
CA VAL A 468 -37.21 -4.85 -48.92
C VAL A 468 -37.50 -6.17 -48.19
N SER A 469 -38.12 -7.12 -48.88
CA SER A 469 -38.37 -8.46 -48.33
C SER A 469 -37.08 -9.24 -48.07
N GLY A 470 -37.08 -10.09 -47.02
CA GLY A 470 -35.99 -11.03 -46.71
C GLY A 470 -35.73 -12.09 -47.79
N GLY A 471 -36.71 -12.35 -48.67
CA GLY A 471 -36.59 -13.36 -49.72
C GLY A 471 -36.35 -14.76 -49.16
N LEU A 472 -35.24 -15.38 -49.57
CA LEU A 472 -34.81 -16.71 -49.10
C LEU A 472 -34.07 -16.68 -47.74
N LEU A 473 -33.84 -15.51 -47.15
CA LEU A 473 -33.14 -15.40 -45.87
C LEU A 473 -34.07 -15.76 -44.68
N PRO A 474 -33.52 -16.20 -43.53
CA PRO A 474 -34.30 -16.46 -42.30
C PRO A 474 -34.92 -15.22 -41.65
N CYS A 475 -34.76 -14.03 -42.25
CA CYS A 475 -35.29 -12.77 -41.73
C CYS A 475 -36.54 -12.32 -42.50
N LYS A 476 -37.41 -11.53 -41.86
CA LYS A 476 -38.63 -11.03 -42.55
C LYS A 476 -38.32 -9.90 -43.53
N ASN A 477 -37.36 -9.03 -43.19
CA ASN A 477 -37.05 -7.83 -43.95
C ASN A 477 -35.54 -7.56 -44.05
N ILE A 478 -35.12 -6.84 -45.09
CA ILE A 478 -33.77 -6.30 -45.24
C ILE A 478 -33.89 -4.77 -45.25
N ILE A 479 -33.22 -4.11 -44.31
CA ILE A 479 -33.17 -2.64 -44.20
C ILE A 479 -31.84 -2.17 -44.76
N PHE A 480 -31.89 -1.34 -45.79
CA PHE A 480 -30.71 -0.69 -46.35
C PHE A 480 -30.51 0.66 -45.68
N VAL A 481 -29.31 0.94 -45.19
CA VAL A 481 -28.98 2.19 -44.47
C VAL A 481 -27.80 2.88 -45.16
N PRO A 482 -27.84 4.20 -45.39
CA PRO A 482 -26.75 4.92 -46.01
C PRO A 482 -25.66 5.18 -44.95
N TRP A 483 -24.40 5.00 -45.33
CA TRP A 483 -23.28 5.36 -44.47
C TRP A 483 -22.27 6.19 -45.27
N LYS A 484 -22.06 7.43 -44.81
CA LYS A 484 -20.98 8.27 -45.31
C LYS A 484 -19.78 8.03 -44.39
N GLY A 485 -18.88 7.15 -44.82
CA GLY A 485 -17.56 6.99 -44.20
C GLY A 485 -16.75 8.30 -44.25
N PRO A 486 -15.56 8.36 -43.63
CA PRO A 486 -14.81 9.61 -43.53
C PRO A 486 -14.43 10.19 -44.90
N THR A 487 -14.56 11.51 -45.04
CA THR A 487 -13.92 12.31 -46.09
C THR A 487 -12.49 12.66 -45.64
N GLU A 488 -11.51 12.03 -46.30
CA GLU A 488 -10.10 12.44 -46.47
C GLU A 488 -9.21 12.72 -45.24
N SER A 489 -9.58 12.29 -44.03
CA SER A 489 -8.58 12.21 -42.93
C SER A 489 -8.81 10.98 -42.06
N LEU A 490 -7.72 10.27 -41.75
CA LEU A 490 -7.68 9.07 -40.89
C LEU A 490 -8.11 9.33 -39.43
N ASN A 491 -8.50 10.57 -39.10
CA ASN A 491 -9.09 10.95 -37.84
C ASN A 491 -10.49 11.52 -38.10
N ILE A 492 -11.51 10.75 -37.72
CA ILE A 492 -12.90 11.10 -37.32
C ILE A 492 -13.81 9.92 -37.71
N SER A 493 -14.73 9.42 -36.90
CA SER A 493 -15.01 9.63 -35.47
C SER A 493 -16.01 8.54 -35.05
N GLU A 494 -15.96 8.17 -33.78
CA GLU A 494 -17.02 7.46 -33.06
C GLU A 494 -18.44 7.90 -33.48
N GLN A 495 -18.61 9.19 -33.80
CA GLN A 495 -19.86 9.79 -34.24
C GLN A 495 -20.44 9.19 -35.54
N SER A 496 -19.62 8.81 -36.53
CA SER A 496 -20.13 8.22 -37.78
C SER A 496 -20.69 6.80 -37.55
N ILE A 497 -20.10 6.04 -36.62
CA ILE A 497 -20.61 4.73 -36.19
C ILE A 497 -21.90 4.92 -35.39
N ARG A 498 -21.93 5.93 -34.50
CA ARG A 498 -23.14 6.29 -33.74
C ARG A 498 -24.30 6.67 -34.66
N THR A 499 -24.06 7.50 -35.66
CA THR A 499 -25.08 7.91 -36.65
C THR A 499 -25.63 6.70 -37.41
N PHE A 500 -24.76 5.76 -37.84
CA PHE A 500 -25.21 4.53 -38.50
C PHE A 500 -26.16 3.70 -37.61
N VAL A 501 -25.81 3.48 -36.34
CA VAL A 501 -26.65 2.74 -35.40
C VAL A 501 -27.97 3.46 -35.12
N ALA A 502 -27.94 4.79 -34.94
CA ALA A 502 -29.13 5.58 -34.71
C ALA A 502 -30.13 5.49 -35.88
N ILE A 503 -29.66 5.67 -37.12
CA ILE A 503 -30.51 5.56 -38.32
C ILE A 503 -31.06 4.13 -38.45
N SER A 504 -30.21 3.12 -38.23
CA SER A 504 -30.61 1.71 -38.31
C SER A 504 -31.76 1.38 -37.35
N LEU A 505 -31.65 1.81 -36.09
CA LEU A 505 -32.68 1.57 -35.07
C LEU A 505 -33.96 2.38 -35.34
N GLN A 506 -33.83 3.63 -35.78
CA GLN A 506 -34.98 4.48 -36.13
C GLN A 506 -35.78 3.88 -37.31
N CYS A 507 -35.08 3.40 -38.34
CA CYS A 507 -35.69 2.79 -39.52
C CYS A 507 -36.33 1.44 -39.17
N ALA A 508 -35.69 0.64 -38.30
CA ALA A 508 -36.29 -0.59 -37.75
C ALA A 508 -37.56 -0.31 -36.93
N GLN A 509 -37.58 0.77 -36.15
CA GLN A 509 -38.76 1.20 -35.38
C GLN A 509 -39.90 1.68 -36.29
N GLN A 510 -39.61 2.49 -37.32
CA GLN A 510 -40.60 2.93 -38.31
C GLN A 510 -41.26 1.76 -39.06
N HIS A 511 -40.56 0.63 -39.16
CA HIS A 511 -41.04 -0.59 -39.79
C HIS A 511 -41.48 -1.67 -38.80
N GLU A 512 -41.69 -1.32 -37.53
CA GLU A 512 -42.25 -2.19 -36.48
C GLU A 512 -41.48 -3.51 -36.28
N CYS A 513 -40.16 -3.49 -36.46
CA CYS A 513 -39.30 -4.67 -36.25
C CYS A 513 -39.05 -4.88 -34.75
N LEU A 514 -39.35 -6.06 -34.20
CA LEU A 514 -39.11 -6.40 -32.80
C LEU A 514 -37.66 -6.86 -32.55
N THR A 515 -37.03 -7.45 -33.56
CA THR A 515 -35.65 -7.93 -33.54
C THR A 515 -34.87 -7.45 -34.77
N VAL A 516 -33.66 -6.93 -34.56
CA VAL A 516 -32.81 -6.42 -35.65
C VAL A 516 -31.38 -6.92 -35.48
N ALA A 517 -30.75 -7.33 -36.58
CA ALA A 517 -29.34 -7.69 -36.64
C ALA A 517 -28.62 -6.76 -37.63
N PHE A 518 -27.45 -6.25 -37.25
CA PHE A 518 -26.66 -5.35 -38.10
C PHE A 518 -25.16 -5.61 -37.96
N PRO A 519 -24.37 -5.43 -39.03
CA PRO A 519 -22.94 -5.76 -39.04
C PRO A 519 -22.12 -4.79 -38.19
N ALA A 520 -20.95 -5.25 -37.73
CA ALA A 520 -19.90 -4.34 -37.27
C ALA A 520 -19.35 -3.54 -38.45
N VAL A 521 -19.70 -2.25 -38.53
CA VAL A 521 -19.35 -1.38 -39.67
C VAL A 521 -17.91 -0.88 -39.55
N GLY A 522 -17.15 -1.02 -40.64
CA GLY A 522 -15.77 -0.50 -40.78
C GLY A 522 -14.65 -1.45 -40.31
N CYS A 523 -14.97 -2.63 -39.79
CA CYS A 523 -13.97 -3.64 -39.39
C CYS A 523 -13.32 -4.40 -40.57
N GLY A 524 -13.84 -4.22 -41.79
CA GLY A 524 -13.31 -4.83 -43.02
C GLY A 524 -12.20 -3.98 -43.65
N GLY A 525 -12.38 -3.54 -44.89
CA GLY A 525 -11.38 -2.79 -45.66
C GLY A 525 -10.92 -1.44 -45.06
N LEU A 526 -11.57 -0.97 -43.99
CA LEU A 526 -11.18 0.26 -43.27
C LEU A 526 -10.35 -0.02 -41.99
N GLY A 527 -10.21 -1.28 -41.58
CA GLY A 527 -9.26 -1.70 -40.54
C GLY A 527 -9.61 -1.30 -39.10
N TYR A 528 -10.87 -0.96 -38.80
CA TYR A 528 -11.26 -0.62 -37.42
C TYR A 528 -11.23 -1.83 -36.48
N ASP A 529 -10.82 -1.58 -35.23
CA ASP A 529 -10.83 -2.59 -34.17
C ASP A 529 -12.26 -3.02 -33.83
N VAL A 530 -12.54 -4.32 -33.99
CA VAL A 530 -13.88 -4.89 -33.81
C VAL A 530 -14.42 -4.71 -32.40
N HIS A 531 -13.56 -4.71 -31.37
CA HIS A 531 -13.96 -4.48 -29.99
C HIS A 531 -14.39 -3.03 -29.75
N THR A 532 -13.63 -2.09 -30.30
CA THR A 532 -13.93 -0.66 -30.22
C THR A 532 -15.22 -0.34 -30.96
N VAL A 533 -15.39 -0.87 -32.17
CA VAL A 533 -16.64 -0.73 -32.95
C VAL A 533 -17.83 -1.32 -32.18
N ALA A 534 -17.71 -2.54 -31.64
CA ALA A 534 -18.77 -3.15 -30.86
C ALA A 534 -19.16 -2.30 -29.63
N LYS A 535 -18.19 -1.78 -28.87
CA LYS A 535 -18.45 -0.91 -27.71
C LYS A 535 -19.23 0.36 -28.09
N VAL A 536 -18.83 1.02 -29.18
CA VAL A 536 -19.48 2.24 -29.66
C VAL A 536 -20.91 1.95 -30.08
N MET A 537 -21.12 0.90 -30.87
CA MET A 537 -22.44 0.51 -31.36
C MET A 537 -23.39 0.12 -30.23
N VAL A 538 -22.92 -0.66 -29.26
CA VAL A 538 -23.68 -1.01 -28.05
C VAL A 538 -24.05 0.24 -27.26
N SER A 539 -23.11 1.17 -27.06
CA SER A 539 -23.36 2.39 -26.30
C SER A 539 -24.44 3.28 -26.94
N GLU A 540 -24.48 3.35 -28.27
CA GLU A 540 -25.48 4.15 -28.99
C GLU A 540 -26.86 3.51 -28.94
N ALA A 541 -26.94 2.19 -29.11
CA ALA A 541 -28.21 1.45 -28.96
C ALA A 541 -28.81 1.65 -27.55
N TYR A 542 -27.98 1.70 -26.51
CA TYR A 542 -28.43 2.06 -25.16
C TYR A 542 -28.83 3.53 -24.99
N LYS A 543 -28.21 4.47 -25.72
CA LYS A 543 -28.58 5.88 -25.67
C LYS A 543 -29.99 6.10 -26.23
N GLN A 544 -30.30 5.47 -27.37
CA GLN A 544 -31.64 5.52 -27.99
C GLN A 544 -32.72 4.94 -27.06
N LYS A 545 -32.38 3.95 -26.22
CA LYS A 545 -33.27 3.42 -25.17
C LYS A 545 -33.69 4.48 -24.13
N LYS A 546 -32.79 5.35 -23.68
CA LYS A 546 -33.13 6.38 -22.66
C LYS A 546 -34.12 7.41 -23.18
N ALA A 547 -34.06 7.73 -24.47
CA ALA A 547 -35.02 8.63 -25.11
C ALA A 547 -36.42 8.00 -25.23
N ASN A 548 -36.50 6.68 -25.50
CA ASN A 548 -37.77 5.95 -25.63
C ASN A 548 -38.41 5.52 -24.29
N ASN A 549 -37.64 5.45 -23.18
CA ASN A 549 -38.17 5.06 -21.86
C ASN A 549 -38.85 6.20 -21.09
N GLN A 550 -38.76 7.46 -21.53
CA GLN A 550 -39.52 8.57 -20.93
C GLN A 550 -41.01 8.54 -21.32
N THR A 551 -41.40 7.72 -22.29
CA THR A 551 -42.76 7.66 -22.84
C THR A 551 -43.58 6.42 -22.42
N SER A 552 -43.03 5.48 -21.63
CA SER A 552 -43.76 4.20 -21.36
C SER A 552 -43.41 3.46 -20.05
N MET A 553 -43.45 4.11 -18.88
CA MET A 553 -43.34 3.42 -17.57
C MET A 553 -44.57 3.61 -16.69
N GLU A 554 -45.55 2.72 -16.82
CA GLU A 554 -46.48 2.38 -15.73
C GLU A 554 -46.58 0.84 -15.69
N GLY A 555 -46.00 0.17 -14.67
CA GLY A 555 -46.26 -1.28 -14.45
C GLY A 555 -45.24 -2.18 -13.71
N SER A 556 -44.10 -1.73 -13.17
CA SER A 556 -43.15 -2.66 -12.48
C SER A 556 -42.48 -2.07 -11.24
N THR A 557 -43.13 -2.20 -10.07
CA THR A 557 -42.55 -1.79 -8.77
C THR A 557 -41.97 -3.01 -8.03
N ILE A 558 -40.70 -2.91 -7.61
CA ILE A 558 -40.03 -3.86 -6.70
C ILE A 558 -40.78 -3.85 -5.35
N PRO A 559 -40.87 -4.97 -4.62
CA PRO A 559 -41.48 -4.96 -3.28
C PRO A 559 -40.81 -3.94 -2.37
N SER A 560 -41.62 -3.09 -1.71
CA SER A 560 -41.14 -2.03 -0.83
C SER A 560 -40.36 -2.53 0.40
N THR A 561 -40.55 -3.80 0.75
CA THR A 561 -39.84 -4.50 1.84
C THR A 561 -38.39 -4.88 1.50
N TRP A 562 -37.96 -4.69 0.25
CA TRP A 562 -36.58 -4.99 -0.15
C TRP A 562 -35.60 -3.92 0.30
N LYS A 563 -34.40 -4.34 0.72
CA LYS A 563 -33.35 -3.39 1.09
C LYS A 563 -32.86 -2.69 -0.18
N LYS A 564 -32.94 -1.36 -0.21
CA LYS A 564 -32.37 -0.55 -1.30
C LYS A 564 -30.85 -0.66 -1.23
N THR A 565 -30.19 -1.00 -2.34
CA THR A 565 -28.74 -1.15 -2.38
C THR A 565 -28.10 -0.37 -3.52
N ASN A 566 -26.91 0.17 -3.24
CA ASN A 566 -26.06 0.94 -4.16
C ASN A 566 -25.41 0.03 -5.22
N GLY A 567 -26.21 -0.67 -6.02
CA GLY A 567 -25.74 -1.45 -7.18
C GLY A 567 -25.41 -2.93 -6.93
N ILE A 568 -25.72 -3.49 -5.75
CA ILE A 568 -25.64 -4.93 -5.48
C ILE A 568 -27.02 -5.56 -5.68
N TYR A 569 -27.16 -6.44 -6.67
CA TYR A 569 -28.44 -6.99 -7.13
C TYR A 569 -28.70 -8.44 -6.69
N ASN A 570 -27.84 -9.07 -5.88
CA ASN A 570 -27.88 -10.49 -5.50
C ASN A 570 -27.78 -10.69 -3.97
N LEU A 571 -28.74 -10.15 -3.19
CA LEU A 571 -28.65 -10.18 -1.73
C LEU A 571 -29.33 -11.42 -1.15
N ARG A 572 -28.73 -11.98 -0.10
CA ARG A 572 -29.35 -12.92 0.82
C ARG A 572 -29.54 -12.22 2.16
N ILE A 573 -30.78 -12.12 2.61
CA ILE A 573 -31.13 -11.43 3.85
C ILE A 573 -31.70 -12.46 4.80
N ASP A 574 -31.07 -12.65 5.95
CA ASP A 574 -31.62 -13.51 7.01
C ASP A 574 -33.04 -13.07 7.36
N VAL A 575 -33.98 -14.01 7.28
CA VAL A 575 -35.35 -13.80 7.71
C VAL A 575 -35.35 -13.82 9.24
N PRO A 576 -35.93 -12.80 9.91
CA PRO A 576 -35.94 -12.76 11.37
C PRO A 576 -36.68 -13.97 11.96
N ILE A 577 -36.08 -14.54 13.01
CA ILE A 577 -36.64 -15.68 13.76
C ILE A 577 -37.99 -15.27 14.39
N ASN A 578 -38.98 -16.16 14.32
CA ASN A 578 -40.38 -16.00 14.74
C ASN A 578 -41.16 -14.92 13.98
N SER A 579 -40.67 -14.44 12.84
CA SER A 579 -41.45 -13.54 11.98
C SER A 579 -42.57 -14.29 11.27
N SER A 580 -43.62 -13.56 10.88
CA SER A 580 -44.70 -14.13 10.05
C SER A 580 -44.18 -14.66 8.71
N GLU A 581 -43.10 -14.06 8.20
CA GLU A 581 -42.40 -14.49 6.98
C GLU A 581 -41.72 -15.85 7.18
N GLU A 582 -40.98 -16.04 8.27
CA GLU A 582 -40.34 -17.32 8.61
C GLU A 582 -41.40 -18.42 8.82
N GLN A 583 -42.45 -18.12 9.60
CA GLN A 583 -43.53 -19.07 9.88
C GLN A 583 -44.24 -19.55 8.62
N ALA A 584 -44.46 -18.67 7.63
CA ALA A 584 -45.07 -19.05 6.36
C ALA A 584 -44.19 -20.03 5.56
N VAL A 585 -42.88 -19.77 5.50
CA VAL A 585 -41.93 -20.66 4.79
C VAL A 585 -41.78 -22.00 5.52
N LEU A 586 -41.71 -21.99 6.85
CA LEU A 586 -41.64 -23.19 7.67
C LEU A 586 -42.92 -24.03 7.57
N LEU A 587 -44.09 -23.40 7.51
CA LEU A 587 -45.36 -24.09 7.33
C LEU A 587 -45.39 -24.86 6.00
N ASP A 588 -44.96 -24.23 4.91
CA ASP A 588 -44.86 -24.87 3.59
C ASP A 588 -43.86 -26.04 3.59
N PHE A 589 -42.70 -25.85 4.25
CA PHE A 589 -41.66 -26.86 4.36
C PHE A 589 -42.12 -28.07 5.18
N HIS A 590 -42.55 -27.87 6.43
CA HIS A 590 -42.94 -28.96 7.34
C HIS A 590 -44.17 -29.73 6.84
N ARG A 591 -45.16 -29.04 6.26
CA ARG A 591 -46.35 -29.69 5.67
C ARG A 591 -45.97 -30.71 4.58
N THR A 592 -44.85 -30.49 3.90
CA THR A 592 -44.42 -31.31 2.77
C THR A 592 -43.14 -32.11 3.04
N MET A 593 -42.71 -32.14 4.31
CA MET A 593 -41.56 -32.88 4.82
C MET A 593 -41.96 -33.73 6.04
N PRO A 594 -42.86 -34.73 5.89
CA PRO A 594 -43.51 -35.41 7.02
C PRO A 594 -42.57 -36.25 7.91
N ASN A 595 -41.39 -36.66 7.40
CA ASN A 595 -40.37 -37.42 8.14
C ASN A 595 -39.23 -36.52 8.65
N TYR A 596 -39.46 -35.22 8.83
CA TYR A 596 -38.49 -34.33 9.45
C TYR A 596 -38.36 -34.72 10.93
N ASP A 597 -37.41 -35.62 11.22
CA ASP A 597 -37.22 -36.25 12.52
C ASP A 597 -36.83 -35.19 13.57
N SER A 598 -37.13 -35.47 14.83
CA SER A 598 -36.79 -34.66 16.01
C SER A 598 -35.30 -34.28 16.15
N ASN A 599 -34.43 -34.86 15.31
CA ASN A 599 -32.99 -34.59 15.21
C ASN A 599 -32.60 -33.62 14.08
N SER A 600 -33.50 -33.30 13.15
CA SER A 600 -33.23 -32.34 12.07
C SER A 600 -33.51 -30.91 12.53
N ARG A 601 -32.58 -29.99 12.27
CA ARG A 601 -32.65 -28.61 12.76
C ARG A 601 -32.64 -27.62 11.60
N ILE A 602 -33.66 -26.75 11.54
CA ILE A 602 -33.62 -25.56 10.67
C ILE A 602 -32.59 -24.61 11.29
N ILE A 603 -31.58 -24.25 10.52
CA ILE A 603 -30.50 -23.36 10.99
C ILE A 603 -30.93 -21.91 10.78
N ARG A 604 -31.37 -21.59 9.56
CA ARG A 604 -31.91 -20.27 9.19
C ARG A 604 -32.59 -20.31 7.83
N ILE A 605 -33.38 -19.27 7.57
CA ILE A 605 -33.99 -19.00 6.26
C ILE A 605 -33.44 -17.67 5.76
N GLU A 606 -32.96 -17.66 4.52
CA GLU A 606 -32.45 -16.46 3.86
C GLU A 606 -33.41 -16.05 2.73
N ARG A 607 -33.94 -14.82 2.77
CA ARG A 607 -34.69 -14.24 1.66
C ARG A 607 -33.73 -13.82 0.56
N VAL A 608 -34.03 -14.27 -0.66
CA VAL A 608 -33.28 -13.87 -1.86
C VAL A 608 -33.90 -12.58 -2.41
N GLN A 609 -33.12 -11.51 -2.50
CA GLN A 609 -33.49 -10.26 -3.15
C GLN A 609 -32.65 -10.11 -4.41
N ASN A 610 -33.22 -10.54 -5.53
CA ASN A 610 -32.61 -10.39 -6.83
C ASN A 610 -33.49 -9.57 -7.79
N GLU A 611 -33.18 -8.27 -7.92
CA GLU A 611 -34.01 -7.35 -8.71
C GLU A 611 -34.03 -7.74 -10.19
N ARG A 612 -32.88 -8.18 -10.72
CA ARG A 612 -32.73 -8.59 -12.11
C ARG A 612 -33.68 -9.74 -12.42
N TRP A 613 -33.61 -10.83 -11.65
CA TRP A 613 -34.45 -12.01 -11.89
C TRP A 613 -35.90 -11.74 -11.55
N PHE A 614 -36.19 -10.97 -10.50
CA PHE A 614 -37.56 -10.63 -10.13
C PHE A 614 -38.26 -9.82 -11.23
N ARG A 615 -37.60 -8.83 -11.83
CA ARG A 615 -38.20 -8.06 -12.93
C ARG A 615 -38.47 -8.90 -14.17
N GLN A 616 -37.53 -9.79 -14.54
CA GLN A 616 -37.73 -10.71 -15.67
C GLN A 616 -38.90 -11.66 -15.40
N TYR A 617 -38.96 -12.20 -14.19
CA TYR A 617 -40.07 -13.02 -13.72
C TYR A 617 -41.41 -12.28 -13.78
N GLN A 618 -41.49 -11.03 -13.31
CA GLN A 618 -42.73 -10.23 -13.34
C GLN A 618 -43.21 -9.92 -14.77
N ILE A 619 -42.28 -9.64 -15.70
CA ILE A 619 -42.61 -9.44 -17.12
C ILE A 619 -43.20 -10.72 -17.70
N HIS A 620 -42.58 -11.87 -17.43
CA HIS A 620 -43.06 -13.14 -17.96
C HIS A 620 -44.35 -13.61 -17.28
N LYS A 621 -44.53 -13.33 -15.99
CA LYS A 621 -45.79 -13.51 -15.26
C LYS A 621 -46.92 -12.71 -15.91
N SER A 622 -46.65 -11.48 -16.33
CA SER A 622 -47.63 -10.64 -17.03
C SER A 622 -48.00 -11.21 -18.41
N GLU A 623 -47.06 -11.85 -19.11
CA GLU A 623 -47.32 -12.56 -20.37
C GLU A 623 -48.14 -13.84 -20.14
N PHE A 624 -47.80 -14.66 -19.15
CA PHE A 624 -48.58 -15.83 -18.74
C PHE A 624 -50.01 -15.45 -18.35
N HIS A 625 -50.18 -14.39 -17.56
CA HIS A 625 -51.49 -13.90 -17.16
C HIS A 625 -52.32 -13.46 -18.37
N ARG A 626 -51.71 -12.77 -19.33
CA ARG A 626 -52.38 -12.35 -20.58
C ARG A 626 -52.78 -13.54 -21.46
N ARG A 627 -51.93 -14.57 -21.54
CA ARG A 627 -52.14 -15.75 -22.39
C ARG A 627 -53.13 -16.75 -21.79
N LEU A 628 -53.08 -16.97 -20.48
CA LEU A 628 -53.79 -18.06 -19.80
C LEU A 628 -54.96 -17.59 -18.92
N GLN A 629 -55.04 -16.29 -18.60
CA GLN A 629 -56.14 -15.65 -17.86
C GLN A 629 -56.48 -16.27 -16.48
N HIS A 630 -55.53 -16.92 -15.82
CA HIS A 630 -55.62 -17.39 -14.44
C HIS A 630 -54.26 -17.28 -13.73
N ASP A 631 -54.22 -17.47 -12.41
CA ASP A 631 -52.96 -17.48 -11.67
C ASP A 631 -52.22 -18.80 -11.89
N THR A 632 -51.00 -18.70 -12.39
CA THR A 632 -50.12 -19.84 -12.70
C THR A 632 -48.93 -19.92 -11.75
N GLU A 633 -48.78 -18.97 -10.82
CA GLU A 633 -47.68 -18.97 -9.87
C GLU A 633 -47.91 -20.05 -8.80
N GLN A 634 -46.94 -20.96 -8.67
CA GLN A 634 -46.88 -21.94 -7.59
C GLN A 634 -45.57 -21.78 -6.82
N ARG A 635 -45.63 -22.06 -5.51
CA ARG A 635 -44.45 -22.14 -4.65
C ARG A 635 -43.94 -23.58 -4.62
N LEU A 636 -42.75 -23.80 -5.16
CA LEU A 636 -42.14 -25.14 -5.31
C LEU A 636 -40.72 -25.17 -4.73
N PHE A 637 -40.24 -26.37 -4.42
CA PHE A 637 -38.94 -26.65 -3.81
C PHE A 637 -37.90 -27.13 -4.83
N HIS A 638 -36.64 -26.76 -4.63
CA HIS A 638 -35.49 -27.20 -5.41
C HIS A 638 -34.29 -27.51 -4.49
N GLY A 639 -33.78 -28.75 -4.56
CA GLY A 639 -32.64 -29.19 -3.74
C GLY A 639 -31.29 -28.90 -4.38
N CYS A 640 -30.29 -28.50 -3.58
CA CYS A 640 -28.94 -28.20 -4.07
C CYS A 640 -27.92 -29.25 -3.60
N ALA A 641 -27.48 -30.12 -4.52
CA ALA A 641 -26.56 -31.22 -4.22
C ALA A 641 -25.11 -30.78 -3.90
N ASP A 642 -24.66 -29.62 -4.39
CA ASP A 642 -23.29 -29.12 -4.16
C ASP A 642 -23.25 -27.96 -3.13
N GLY A 643 -24.27 -27.93 -2.27
CA GLY A 643 -24.40 -26.94 -1.19
C GLY A 643 -24.21 -25.50 -1.67
N GLU A 644 -23.40 -24.74 -0.94
CA GLU A 644 -23.16 -23.30 -1.14
C GLU A 644 -22.65 -22.94 -2.54
N THR A 645 -21.91 -23.84 -3.23
CA THR A 645 -21.43 -23.58 -4.60
C THR A 645 -22.59 -23.52 -5.61
N ALA A 646 -23.56 -24.44 -5.48
CA ALA A 646 -24.76 -24.42 -6.31
C ALA A 646 -25.66 -23.21 -5.98
N VAL A 647 -25.79 -22.88 -4.70
CA VAL A 647 -26.54 -21.71 -4.23
C VAL A 647 -26.00 -20.41 -4.84
N LYS A 648 -24.67 -20.18 -4.76
CA LYS A 648 -24.03 -19.00 -5.36
C LYS A 648 -24.28 -18.91 -6.86
N SER A 649 -24.15 -20.04 -7.57
CA SER A 649 -24.39 -20.10 -9.01
C SER A 649 -25.84 -19.75 -9.37
N ILE A 650 -26.82 -20.33 -8.67
CA ILE A 650 -28.25 -20.08 -8.92
C ILE A 650 -28.64 -18.63 -8.60
N ILE A 651 -28.10 -18.05 -7.53
CA ILE A 651 -28.40 -16.65 -7.18
C ILE A 651 -27.78 -15.67 -8.17
N GLU A 652 -26.55 -15.91 -8.62
CA GLU A 652 -25.84 -15.03 -9.55
C GLU A 652 -26.39 -15.16 -10.98
N TYR A 653 -26.57 -16.40 -11.46
CA TYR A 653 -26.82 -16.70 -12.86
C TYR A 653 -28.25 -17.21 -13.17
N GLY A 654 -29.07 -17.42 -12.15
CA GLY A 654 -30.42 -17.98 -12.29
C GLY A 654 -30.42 -19.50 -12.45
N PHE A 655 -31.61 -20.07 -12.63
CA PHE A 655 -31.78 -21.50 -12.88
C PHE A 655 -31.42 -21.81 -14.34
N ASN A 656 -30.27 -22.43 -14.56
CA ASN A 656 -29.77 -22.71 -15.91
C ASN A 656 -30.12 -24.14 -16.36
N ARG A 657 -31.04 -24.27 -17.32
CA ARG A 657 -31.43 -25.55 -17.92
C ARG A 657 -30.30 -26.29 -18.63
N SER A 658 -29.24 -25.60 -19.08
CA SER A 658 -28.12 -26.23 -19.79
C SER A 658 -27.30 -27.18 -18.90
N LEU A 659 -27.56 -27.18 -17.58
CA LEU A 659 -26.97 -28.09 -16.62
C LEU A 659 -27.84 -29.33 -16.34
N ALA A 660 -29.00 -29.45 -17.01
CA ALA A 660 -29.87 -30.61 -16.85
C ALA A 660 -29.12 -31.92 -17.19
N GLY A 661 -29.27 -32.93 -16.35
CA GLY A 661 -28.63 -34.24 -16.53
C GLY A 661 -27.15 -34.34 -16.13
N THR A 662 -26.49 -33.22 -15.77
CA THR A 662 -25.04 -33.23 -15.47
C THR A 662 -24.66 -33.82 -14.11
N LYS A 663 -25.59 -33.86 -13.15
CA LYS A 663 -25.34 -34.33 -11.77
C LYS A 663 -26.32 -35.39 -11.27
N HIS A 664 -27.55 -35.35 -11.77
CA HIS A 664 -28.61 -36.31 -11.48
C HIS A 664 -29.31 -36.65 -12.80
N GLY A 665 -29.77 -37.90 -12.95
CA GLY A 665 -30.46 -38.36 -14.16
C GLY A 665 -31.75 -37.59 -14.44
N THR A 666 -32.14 -37.48 -15.71
CA THR A 666 -33.37 -36.81 -16.15
C THR A 666 -34.46 -37.82 -16.42
N VAL A 667 -35.56 -37.75 -15.67
CA VAL A 667 -36.70 -38.70 -15.82
C VAL A 667 -37.83 -38.09 -16.64
N TYR A 668 -38.08 -36.78 -16.50
CA TYR A 668 -39.22 -36.09 -17.08
C TYR A 668 -38.83 -34.96 -18.06
N GLY A 669 -37.54 -34.81 -18.36
CA GLY A 669 -37.03 -33.83 -19.34
C GLY A 669 -35.65 -33.26 -19.03
N LEU A 670 -35.02 -32.65 -20.03
CA LEU A 670 -33.75 -31.91 -19.91
C LEU A 670 -34.00 -30.45 -19.51
N GLY A 671 -34.61 -30.25 -18.34
CA GLY A 671 -34.89 -28.93 -17.77
C GLY A 671 -34.55 -28.87 -16.28
N VAL A 672 -35.00 -27.79 -15.62
CA VAL A 672 -34.78 -27.59 -14.17
C VAL A 672 -35.96 -28.16 -13.40
N TYR A 673 -35.67 -29.01 -12.42
CA TYR A 673 -36.68 -29.76 -11.66
C TYR A 673 -37.10 -29.00 -10.39
N PHE A 674 -38.41 -28.94 -10.18
CA PHE A 674 -39.04 -28.40 -8.99
C PHE A 674 -40.09 -29.38 -8.48
N SER A 675 -40.31 -29.42 -7.17
CA SER A 675 -41.34 -30.26 -6.57
C SER A 675 -42.27 -29.46 -5.67
N SER A 676 -43.55 -29.83 -5.63
CA SER A 676 -44.49 -29.34 -4.61
C SER A 676 -44.26 -29.98 -3.24
N LYS A 677 -43.37 -30.98 -3.14
CA LYS A 677 -42.99 -31.64 -1.89
C LYS A 677 -41.52 -31.41 -1.54
N ALA A 678 -41.25 -30.78 -0.40
CA ALA A 678 -39.89 -30.63 0.12
C ALA A 678 -39.15 -31.97 0.27
N SER A 679 -39.88 -33.05 0.61
CA SER A 679 -39.31 -34.39 0.73
C SER A 679 -38.72 -34.95 -0.57
N GLU A 680 -39.30 -34.61 -1.72
CA GLU A 680 -38.76 -35.04 -3.02
C GLU A 680 -37.49 -34.24 -3.36
N SER A 681 -37.50 -32.92 -3.10
CA SER A 681 -36.31 -32.07 -3.29
C SER A 681 -35.18 -32.42 -2.33
N HIS A 682 -35.49 -32.91 -1.12
CA HIS A 682 -34.51 -33.32 -0.11
C HIS A 682 -33.57 -34.42 -0.62
N SER A 683 -34.10 -35.41 -1.35
CA SER A 683 -33.32 -36.49 -1.94
C SER A 683 -32.26 -36.02 -2.94
N TYR A 684 -32.37 -34.77 -3.42
CA TYR A 684 -31.41 -34.10 -4.30
C TYR A 684 -30.54 -33.07 -3.57
N THR A 685 -30.55 -33.07 -2.24
CA THR A 685 -29.59 -32.33 -1.41
C THR A 685 -28.50 -33.29 -0.89
N LYS A 686 -27.28 -32.78 -0.72
CA LYS A 686 -26.22 -33.49 0.01
C LYS A 686 -25.77 -32.63 1.19
N PRO A 687 -25.42 -33.25 2.33
CA PRO A 687 -24.82 -32.52 3.45
C PRO A 687 -23.48 -31.93 3.00
N SER A 688 -23.23 -30.67 3.33
CA SER A 688 -22.02 -29.96 2.95
C SER A 688 -20.79 -30.54 3.65
N ASN A 689 -19.70 -30.67 2.89
CA ASN A 689 -18.37 -31.04 3.37
C ASN A 689 -17.51 -29.81 3.74
N SER A 690 -18.07 -28.60 3.69
CA SER A 690 -17.37 -27.35 4.03
C SER A 690 -17.39 -27.05 5.54
N ILE A 691 -16.92 -25.86 5.93
CA ILE A 691 -16.63 -25.38 7.31
C ILE A 691 -17.76 -25.66 8.34
N SER A 692 -19.01 -25.82 7.90
CA SER A 692 -20.18 -26.23 8.69
C SER A 692 -20.64 -27.64 8.29
N MET A 693 -20.01 -28.67 8.88
CA MET A 693 -20.33 -30.09 8.61
C MET A 693 -21.84 -30.37 8.72
N GLY A 694 -22.42 -30.94 7.67
CA GLY A 694 -23.79 -31.48 7.69
C GLY A 694 -24.89 -30.58 7.11
N GLU A 695 -24.62 -29.32 6.77
CA GLU A 695 -25.66 -28.41 6.27
C GLU A 695 -26.20 -28.80 4.88
N ARG A 696 -27.51 -28.70 4.70
CA ARG A 696 -28.24 -28.90 3.45
C ARG A 696 -28.91 -27.60 3.03
N TYR A 697 -29.04 -27.43 1.71
CA TYR A 697 -29.50 -26.20 1.08
C TYR A 697 -30.66 -26.50 0.14
N MET A 698 -31.79 -25.83 0.32
CA MET A 698 -32.99 -25.99 -0.50
C MET A 698 -33.62 -24.63 -0.81
N PHE A 699 -33.90 -24.35 -2.08
CA PHE A 699 -34.63 -23.16 -2.48
C PHE A 699 -36.14 -23.38 -2.43
N VAL A 700 -36.84 -22.34 -2.01
CA VAL A 700 -38.28 -22.14 -2.21
C VAL A 700 -38.45 -21.12 -3.32
N CYS A 701 -39.12 -21.50 -4.39
CA CYS A 701 -39.18 -20.75 -5.64
C CYS A 701 -40.62 -20.42 -6.01
N LYS A 702 -40.82 -19.25 -6.60
CA LYS A 702 -42.03 -18.92 -7.37
C LYS A 702 -41.84 -19.43 -8.79
N VAL A 703 -42.70 -20.34 -9.21
CA VAL A 703 -42.63 -21.01 -10.52
C VAL A 703 -43.94 -20.79 -11.25
N LEU A 704 -43.90 -20.27 -12.48
CA LEU A 704 -45.10 -20.16 -13.31
C LEU A 704 -45.38 -21.53 -13.94
N VAL A 705 -46.36 -22.25 -13.42
CA VAL A 705 -46.78 -23.56 -13.93
C VAL A 705 -48.04 -23.36 -14.78
N GLY A 706 -47.85 -23.31 -16.10
CA GLY A 706 -48.94 -23.27 -17.08
C GLY A 706 -49.47 -24.67 -17.41
N LYS A 707 -49.70 -24.95 -18.68
CA LYS A 707 -50.12 -26.28 -19.14
C LYS A 707 -48.98 -27.28 -18.95
N THR A 708 -49.21 -28.33 -18.18
CA THR A 708 -48.22 -29.37 -17.89
C THR A 708 -48.56 -30.65 -18.64
N THR A 709 -47.55 -31.35 -19.20
CA THR A 709 -47.71 -32.68 -19.80
C THR A 709 -46.79 -33.71 -19.15
N GLN A 710 -47.03 -35.00 -19.41
CA GLN A 710 -46.17 -36.06 -18.94
C GLN A 710 -44.80 -35.99 -19.64
N GLY A 711 -43.74 -35.94 -18.84
CA GLY A 711 -42.36 -35.83 -19.34
C GLY A 711 -41.69 -37.17 -19.62
N ASN A 712 -40.60 -37.13 -20.39
CA ASN A 712 -39.65 -38.24 -20.52
C ASN A 712 -38.19 -37.75 -20.56
N ALA A 713 -37.26 -38.67 -20.31
CA ALA A 713 -35.83 -38.39 -20.14
C ALA A 713 -35.15 -37.63 -21.28
N ASN A 714 -35.65 -37.81 -22.51
CA ASN A 714 -35.00 -37.36 -23.75
C ASN A 714 -35.60 -36.07 -24.33
N MET A 715 -36.44 -35.35 -23.58
CA MET A 715 -37.09 -34.11 -24.06
C MET A 715 -36.19 -32.88 -23.82
N PRO A 716 -35.57 -32.27 -24.87
CA PRO A 716 -34.74 -31.08 -24.73
C PRO A 716 -35.54 -29.78 -24.55
N THR A 717 -36.81 -29.79 -24.94
CA THR A 717 -37.74 -28.65 -24.84
C THR A 717 -39.13 -29.16 -24.49
N CYS A 718 -39.99 -28.26 -24.00
CA CYS A 718 -41.39 -28.58 -23.74
C CYS A 718 -42.14 -28.81 -25.06
N PRO A 719 -43.04 -29.82 -25.16
CA PRO A 719 -43.87 -30.02 -26.34
C PRO A 719 -44.72 -28.79 -26.69
N ALA A 720 -44.99 -28.58 -27.98
CA ALA A 720 -45.77 -27.44 -28.44
C ALA A 720 -47.14 -27.37 -27.75
N GLY A 721 -47.47 -26.20 -27.20
CA GLY A 721 -48.73 -25.95 -26.47
C GLY A 721 -48.67 -26.23 -24.96
N TYR A 722 -47.53 -26.70 -24.45
CA TYR A 722 -47.28 -26.89 -23.01
C TYR A 722 -46.19 -25.94 -22.52
N ASP A 723 -46.24 -25.63 -21.21
CA ASP A 723 -45.35 -24.69 -20.53
C ASP A 723 -44.38 -25.40 -19.55
N SER A 724 -44.65 -26.67 -19.21
CA SER A 724 -43.76 -27.53 -18.42
C SER A 724 -44.04 -29.02 -18.67
N THR A 725 -43.10 -29.88 -18.30
CA THR A 725 -43.32 -31.35 -18.24
C THR A 725 -43.24 -31.82 -16.80
N GLY A 726 -43.68 -33.05 -16.50
CA GLY A 726 -43.63 -33.56 -15.14
C GLY A 726 -44.16 -34.97 -14.97
N ASN A 727 -44.41 -35.35 -13.72
CA ASN A 727 -45.09 -36.60 -13.36
C ASN A 727 -46.62 -36.43 -13.25
N GLY A 728 -47.14 -35.25 -13.58
CA GLY A 728 -48.58 -34.92 -13.51
C GLY A 728 -49.12 -34.67 -12.09
N SER A 729 -48.27 -34.69 -11.05
CA SER A 729 -48.72 -34.48 -9.67
C SER A 729 -47.79 -33.57 -8.86
N THR A 730 -46.55 -33.99 -8.62
CA THR A 730 -45.65 -33.36 -7.67
C THR A 730 -44.41 -32.73 -8.30
N ILE A 731 -43.96 -33.24 -9.45
CA ILE A 731 -42.71 -32.82 -10.10
C ILE A 731 -43.02 -32.03 -11.37
N TYR A 732 -42.35 -30.88 -11.49
CA TYR A 732 -42.42 -29.98 -12.64
C TYR A 732 -41.00 -29.70 -13.18
N VAL A 733 -40.85 -29.83 -14.49
CA VAL A 733 -39.60 -29.57 -15.22
C VAL A 733 -39.80 -28.33 -16.08
N ILE A 734 -39.01 -27.30 -15.79
CA ILE A 734 -39.09 -25.99 -16.41
C ILE A 734 -37.99 -25.83 -17.44
N TYR A 735 -38.38 -25.33 -18.61
CA TYR A 735 -37.50 -25.18 -19.76
C TYR A 735 -37.16 -23.71 -20.05
N HIS A 736 -37.76 -22.73 -19.38
CA HIS A 736 -37.48 -21.33 -19.62
C HIS A 736 -36.97 -20.65 -18.33
N ASP A 737 -35.74 -20.16 -18.35
CA ASP A 737 -35.02 -19.73 -17.14
C ASP A 737 -35.71 -18.57 -16.39
N VAL A 738 -36.49 -17.72 -17.08
CA VAL A 738 -37.24 -16.60 -16.47
C VAL A 738 -38.62 -16.99 -15.92
N GLN A 739 -39.03 -18.25 -16.06
CA GLN A 739 -40.31 -18.80 -15.55
C GLN A 739 -40.25 -19.07 -14.03
N VAL A 740 -39.06 -18.91 -13.43
CA VAL A 740 -38.78 -19.18 -12.02
C VAL A 740 -38.10 -18.00 -11.35
N TYR A 741 -38.46 -17.74 -10.11
CA TYR A 741 -37.75 -16.84 -9.20
C TYR A 741 -37.45 -17.55 -7.87
N ALA A 742 -36.18 -17.60 -7.47
CA ALA A 742 -35.79 -18.08 -6.13
C ALA A 742 -36.22 -17.04 -5.09
N GLU A 743 -37.13 -17.41 -4.19
CA GLU A 743 -37.71 -16.50 -3.20
C GLU A 743 -37.00 -16.62 -1.84
N TYR A 744 -36.78 -17.85 -1.38
CA TYR A 744 -36.10 -18.15 -0.11
C TYR A 744 -35.10 -19.29 -0.27
N LEU A 745 -34.08 -19.31 0.58
CA LEU A 745 -33.15 -20.40 0.78
C LEU A 745 -33.30 -20.92 2.20
N ILE A 746 -33.65 -22.20 2.36
CA ILE A 746 -33.72 -22.89 3.64
C ILE A 746 -32.41 -23.63 3.87
N ILE A 747 -31.77 -23.36 5.01
CA ILE A 747 -30.55 -24.03 5.46
C ILE A 747 -30.89 -24.87 6.69
N TYR A 748 -30.67 -26.18 6.59
CA TYR A 748 -31.08 -27.14 7.60
C TYR A 748 -30.10 -28.32 7.69
N GLN A 749 -30.17 -29.08 8.78
CA GLN A 749 -29.36 -30.28 9.01
C GLN A 749 -30.23 -31.54 9.07
#